data_AF-A0A5J5A6L2-F1
#
_entry.id   AF-A0A5J5A6L2-F1
#
_cell.length_a   1.000
_cell.length_b   1.000
_cell.length_c   1.000
_cell.angle_alpha   90.00
_cell.angle_beta   90.00
_cell.angle_gamma   90.00
#
_symmetry.space_group_name_H-M   'P 1'
#
loop_
_entity.id
_entity.type
_entity.pdbx_description
1 polymer ?
#
loop_
_entity_poly.entity_id
_entity_poly.type
_entity_poly.pdbx_seq_one_letter_code
_entity_poly.pdbx_strand_id
1 'polypeptide(L)'
;MSTQPTQAELLGSNDWEGLLNPLNLDLLKLILQCGDLSQSTNDSFNNDTGSKYCGTCRYGMHSFFDKVFLPFSSDYQIVGYLYATAKIDGLEAFFAHQLFPGGWDNSQSNWIGFIAVTTDEVSKANGRREIYVAWRGTMPSIEWLEDFDFVPADAKPLLAAGDDNGFLFFNKPQVMDGWLKIYTSDNPDSQFAKTSVRTQLQTKIKELANQYKDEELNLIITGHSLGGALASLSAFDMAENVTKDIPVTAFAFSMPMLGNEAFINKIKARQNLKILVVKNTHDPIPTVPPKELGYATVGIELVVDNTKPPSLKSKQEKLEPHNLEALLYTVAGWNGKDGDFDLKLPRSLGLVNKYSGLINTKYGYPESWWVEKNRGMVLDKGDWSNKMWGAPAIIFIKKSIQWKHSKGLWKSNKSGRPISWLEQLDWSNSRRFPRLEILSVPGNQLNGQIPSSLSHCKALRVLYMSYNAFTGTVPSQIGNLSALQVIRLARSNLTGIIPSSFGNLSMLDEILISENYIHGNIPRELGQLLNLKYLGLGGNNPLGKTPESIFNISGLQSISLASNNLSSSLPSTIGLSLPNLEYLLIASNQFSGIIPGSISNASSLIRIDLSHNLFYGEVPVTFGDLVDLQFLSVESNQLINDPSSLELGFLTALTNCRDLETLVVGINPLNGILPKSIGNLSNSLEAFYISASGIKGTITSEIGNLSNLVILNLGENHRINPHYSGTVEEDPTA
;
A
#
# COMPACT_ATOMS: atom_id res chain seq x y z
N MET A 1 -25.28 20.51 -38.78
CA MET A 1 -25.79 20.49 -37.39
C MET A 1 -25.25 19.21 -36.78
N SER A 2 -24.47 19.27 -35.71
CA SER A 2 -24.16 18.05 -34.95
C SER A 2 -25.43 17.61 -34.24
N THR A 3 -25.87 16.39 -34.49
CA THR A 3 -26.89 15.73 -33.67
C THR A 3 -26.41 15.65 -32.22
N GLN A 4 -27.32 15.79 -31.25
CA GLN A 4 -26.94 15.48 -29.86
C GLN A 4 -26.57 13.99 -29.77
N PRO A 5 -25.54 13.62 -29.00
CA PRO A 5 -25.19 12.22 -28.81
C PRO A 5 -26.32 11.50 -28.08
N THR A 6 -26.57 10.27 -28.51
CA THR A 6 -27.43 9.32 -27.80
C THR A 6 -26.78 8.89 -26.48
N GLN A 7 -27.58 8.36 -25.54
CA GLN A 7 -27.03 7.83 -24.29
C GLN A 7 -26.01 6.71 -24.54
N ALA A 8 -26.23 5.86 -25.53
CA ALA A 8 -25.29 4.81 -25.91
C ALA A 8 -23.92 5.40 -26.33
N GLU A 9 -23.91 6.47 -27.12
CA GLU A 9 -22.67 7.17 -27.52
C GLU A 9 -21.98 7.85 -26.33
N LEU A 10 -22.75 8.45 -25.40
CA LEU A 10 -22.22 9.00 -24.14
C LEU A 10 -21.60 7.91 -23.24
N LEU A 11 -22.12 6.69 -23.31
CA LEU A 11 -21.60 5.50 -22.64
C LEU A 11 -20.53 4.74 -23.45
N GLY A 12 -20.12 5.27 -24.60
CA GLY A 12 -18.97 4.79 -25.38
C GLY A 12 -19.29 3.72 -26.43
N SER A 13 -20.55 3.55 -26.85
CA SER A 13 -20.93 2.55 -27.87
C SER A 13 -20.11 2.63 -29.16
N ASN A 14 -19.68 3.85 -29.56
CA ASN A 14 -18.73 4.13 -30.64
C ASN A 14 -17.41 4.74 -30.12
N ASP A 15 -16.89 4.22 -28.99
CA ASP A 15 -15.58 4.59 -28.39
C ASP A 15 -15.35 6.09 -28.18
N TRP A 16 -16.44 6.84 -27.95
CA TRP A 16 -16.50 8.30 -27.83
C TRP A 16 -15.90 9.07 -29.02
N GLU A 17 -15.90 8.47 -30.21
CA GLU A 17 -15.46 9.11 -31.46
C GLU A 17 -16.21 10.44 -31.68
N GLY A 18 -15.46 11.51 -31.97
CA GLY A 18 -16.01 12.85 -32.15
C GLY A 18 -16.53 13.54 -30.87
N LEU A 19 -16.51 12.89 -29.71
CA LEU A 19 -17.00 13.45 -28.43
C LEU A 19 -15.89 13.92 -27.49
N LEU A 20 -14.62 13.52 -27.70
CA LEU A 20 -13.49 13.87 -26.82
C LEU A 20 -12.69 15.11 -27.25
N ASN A 21 -12.71 15.48 -28.53
CA ASN A 21 -11.98 16.63 -29.05
C ASN A 21 -12.71 17.28 -30.25
N PRO A 22 -13.40 18.44 -30.07
CA PRO A 22 -13.64 19.11 -28.79
C PRO A 22 -14.49 18.26 -27.84
N LEU A 23 -14.33 18.45 -26.54
CA LEU A 23 -15.07 17.69 -25.53
C LEU A 23 -16.56 18.07 -25.56
N ASN A 24 -17.42 17.11 -25.85
CA ASN A 24 -18.87 17.30 -25.93
C ASN A 24 -19.45 17.67 -24.55
N LEU A 25 -20.38 18.64 -24.50
CA LEU A 25 -20.93 19.18 -23.25
C LEU A 25 -21.76 18.16 -22.44
N ASP A 26 -22.45 17.23 -23.10
CA ASP A 26 -23.26 16.21 -22.43
C ASP A 26 -22.37 15.07 -21.90
N LEU A 27 -21.32 14.70 -22.65
CA LEU A 27 -20.28 13.80 -22.15
C LEU A 27 -19.50 14.42 -20.98
N LEU A 28 -19.19 15.72 -21.05
CA LEU A 28 -18.53 16.45 -19.97
C LEU A 28 -19.36 16.42 -18.67
N LYS A 29 -20.69 16.58 -18.74
CA LYS A 29 -21.57 16.44 -17.56
C LYS A 29 -21.45 15.05 -16.95
N LEU A 30 -21.53 14.00 -17.77
CA LEU A 30 -21.47 12.61 -17.30
C LEU A 30 -20.10 12.27 -16.69
N ILE A 31 -19.00 12.75 -17.28
CA ILE A 31 -17.65 12.60 -16.72
C ILE A 31 -17.56 13.30 -15.35
N LEU A 32 -18.02 14.55 -15.24
CA LEU A 32 -17.99 15.27 -13.96
C LEU A 32 -18.87 14.60 -12.90
N GLN A 33 -20.05 14.09 -13.27
CA GLN A 33 -20.95 13.34 -12.38
C GLN A 33 -20.30 12.06 -11.86
N CYS A 34 -19.65 11.27 -12.72
CA CYS A 34 -18.90 10.08 -12.31
C CYS A 34 -17.70 10.43 -11.41
N GLY A 35 -17.04 11.55 -11.70
CA GLY A 35 -15.99 12.13 -10.86
C GLY A 35 -16.49 12.55 -9.48
N ASP A 36 -17.65 13.19 -9.39
CA ASP A 36 -18.25 13.63 -8.13
C ASP A 36 -18.77 12.44 -7.30
N LEU A 37 -19.31 11.40 -7.95
CA LEU A 37 -19.62 10.11 -7.31
C LEU A 37 -18.34 9.45 -6.77
N SER A 38 -17.25 9.43 -7.54
CA SER A 38 -15.94 8.96 -7.07
C SER A 38 -15.44 9.77 -5.86
N GLN A 39 -15.47 11.10 -5.94
CA GLN A 39 -15.03 11.99 -4.86
C GLN A 39 -15.88 11.84 -3.59
N SER A 40 -17.18 11.56 -3.73
CA SER A 40 -18.06 11.31 -2.59
C SER A 40 -17.62 10.14 -1.71
N THR A 41 -16.87 9.17 -2.26
CA THR A 41 -16.28 8.08 -1.48
C THR A 41 -15.18 8.57 -0.55
N ASN A 42 -14.33 9.48 -1.01
CA ASN A 42 -13.28 10.10 -0.20
C ASN A 42 -13.90 11.04 0.85
N ASP A 43 -14.88 11.85 0.45
CA ASP A 43 -15.61 12.81 1.29
C ASP A 43 -16.32 12.16 2.49
N SER A 44 -16.74 10.91 2.33
CA SER A 44 -17.50 10.13 3.30
C SER A 44 -16.67 9.08 4.04
N PHE A 45 -15.43 8.79 3.64
CA PHE A 45 -14.59 7.78 4.29
C PHE A 45 -14.03 8.26 5.64
N ASN A 46 -13.97 7.36 6.62
CA ASN A 46 -13.43 7.64 7.94
C ASN A 46 -12.02 7.07 8.17
N ASN A 47 -11.00 7.82 7.75
CA ASN A 47 -9.58 7.50 7.97
C ASN A 47 -9.02 7.95 9.34
N ASP A 48 -9.86 8.38 10.30
CA ASP A 48 -9.37 8.75 11.64
C ASP A 48 -9.09 7.50 12.46
N THR A 49 -7.82 7.09 12.53
CA THR A 49 -7.33 5.91 13.28
C THR A 49 -7.56 6.00 14.79
N GLY A 50 -7.91 7.19 15.30
CA GLY A 50 -8.41 7.42 16.65
C GLY A 50 -9.89 7.13 16.88
N SER A 51 -10.65 7.00 15.79
CA SER A 51 -12.07 6.68 15.84
C SER A 51 -12.27 5.18 15.96
N LYS A 52 -13.19 4.76 16.84
CA LYS A 52 -13.72 3.38 16.87
C LYS A 52 -14.53 3.01 15.60
N TYR A 53 -14.60 3.92 14.63
CA TYR A 53 -15.22 3.76 13.32
C TYR A 53 -14.18 3.96 12.19
N CYS A 54 -12.88 3.83 12.48
CA CYS A 54 -11.81 3.97 11.47
C CYS A 54 -11.96 2.88 10.40
N GLY A 55 -12.18 3.27 9.14
CA GLY A 55 -12.46 2.36 8.03
C GLY A 55 -13.95 2.32 7.60
N THR A 56 -14.87 3.00 8.28
CA THR A 56 -16.29 3.07 7.84
C THR A 56 -16.54 4.18 6.82
N CYS A 57 -17.69 4.12 6.15
CA CYS A 57 -18.40 5.33 5.73
C CYS A 57 -18.93 6.10 6.96
N ARG A 58 -18.89 7.44 6.91
CA ARG A 58 -19.38 8.36 7.95
C ARG A 58 -20.91 8.51 7.97
N TYR A 59 -21.58 8.20 6.85
CA TYR A 59 -22.98 8.55 6.63
C TYR A 59 -23.86 7.31 6.38
N GLY A 60 -25.12 7.36 6.80
CA GLY A 60 -26.11 6.35 6.43
C GLY A 60 -26.62 6.56 5.01
N MET A 61 -26.93 5.47 4.30
CA MET A 61 -27.27 5.43 2.87
C MET A 61 -28.27 6.53 2.44
N HIS A 62 -29.39 6.68 3.17
CA HIS A 62 -30.43 7.68 2.86
C HIS A 62 -29.99 9.15 2.99
N SER A 63 -28.92 9.41 3.75
CA SER A 63 -28.40 10.77 4.00
C SER A 63 -27.09 11.06 3.27
N PHE A 64 -26.55 10.07 2.56
CA PHE A 64 -25.17 10.11 2.07
C PHE A 64 -24.93 11.27 1.10
N PHE A 65 -25.74 11.37 0.03
CA PHE A 65 -25.54 12.37 -1.02
C PHE A 65 -25.76 13.81 -0.51
N ASP A 66 -26.73 14.02 0.37
CA ASP A 66 -26.93 15.31 1.05
C ASP A 66 -25.74 15.68 1.95
N LYS A 67 -25.12 14.69 2.62
CA LYS A 67 -24.00 14.88 3.53
C LYS A 67 -22.67 15.15 2.83
N VAL A 68 -22.47 14.63 1.63
CA VAL A 68 -21.32 14.99 0.77
C VAL A 68 -21.58 16.24 -0.08
N PHE A 69 -22.79 16.80 -0.04
CA PHE A 69 -23.27 17.90 -0.90
C PHE A 69 -23.17 17.57 -2.40
N LEU A 70 -23.52 16.33 -2.78
CA LEU A 70 -23.59 15.95 -4.20
C LEU A 70 -24.70 16.76 -4.89
N PRO A 71 -24.43 17.41 -6.05
CA PRO A 71 -25.47 18.03 -6.85
C PRO A 71 -26.54 17.03 -7.25
N PHE A 72 -27.82 17.44 -7.21
CA PHE A 72 -28.97 16.59 -7.55
C PHE A 72 -29.02 15.29 -6.71
N SER A 73 -28.73 15.39 -5.40
CA SER A 73 -28.73 14.26 -4.47
C SER A 73 -30.04 13.45 -4.44
N SER A 74 -31.17 14.07 -4.76
CA SER A 74 -32.50 13.47 -4.89
C SER A 74 -32.63 12.45 -6.02
N ASP A 75 -31.73 12.49 -7.00
CA ASP A 75 -31.86 11.74 -8.24
C ASP A 75 -31.32 10.30 -8.10
N TYR A 76 -30.62 10.02 -6.99
CA TYR A 76 -29.94 8.77 -6.71
C TYR A 76 -30.32 8.20 -5.34
N GLN A 77 -30.46 6.88 -5.28
CA GLN A 77 -30.62 6.13 -4.03
C GLN A 77 -29.48 5.13 -3.87
N ILE A 78 -28.75 5.19 -2.74
CA ILE A 78 -27.82 4.12 -2.37
C ILE A 78 -28.62 2.88 -1.96
N VAL A 79 -28.32 1.76 -2.61
CA VAL A 79 -28.96 0.44 -2.41
C VAL A 79 -28.01 -0.60 -1.82
N GLY A 80 -26.72 -0.27 -1.67
CA GLY A 80 -25.73 -1.13 -1.01
C GLY A 80 -24.43 -0.41 -0.68
N TYR A 81 -23.75 -0.88 0.35
CA TYR A 81 -22.35 -0.52 0.67
C TYR A 81 -21.49 -1.76 0.46
N LEU A 82 -20.27 -1.54 -0.02
CA LEU A 82 -19.28 -2.57 -0.34
C LEU A 82 -18.14 -2.53 0.67
N TYR A 83 -17.73 -3.71 1.14
CA TYR A 83 -16.68 -3.87 2.15
C TYR A 83 -15.64 -4.89 1.68
N ALA A 84 -14.36 -4.53 1.73
CA ALA A 84 -13.26 -5.47 1.55
C ALA A 84 -12.70 -5.88 2.92
N THR A 85 -12.07 -7.06 3.00
CA THR A 85 -11.26 -7.41 4.17
C THR A 85 -10.07 -6.44 4.28
N ALA A 86 -9.78 -6.00 5.51
CA ALA A 86 -8.61 -5.20 5.83
C ALA A 86 -7.41 -6.07 6.26
N LYS A 87 -7.59 -7.39 6.29
CA LYS A 87 -6.55 -8.42 6.45
C LYS A 87 -6.30 -9.04 5.09
N ILE A 88 -5.33 -8.47 4.39
CA ILE A 88 -4.76 -8.98 3.15
C ILE A 88 -3.26 -8.76 3.28
N ASP A 89 -2.52 -9.86 3.30
CA ASP A 89 -1.09 -9.85 3.58
C ASP A 89 -0.35 -8.99 2.55
N GLY A 90 0.47 -8.06 3.03
CA GLY A 90 1.23 -7.10 2.21
C GLY A 90 0.43 -5.88 1.74
N LEU A 91 -0.88 -5.78 2.02
CA LEU A 91 -1.73 -4.64 1.59
C LEU A 91 -2.36 -3.90 2.77
N GLU A 92 -1.91 -4.12 4.00
CA GLU A 92 -2.51 -3.54 5.22
C GLU A 92 -2.52 -2.01 5.19
N ALA A 93 -1.54 -1.38 4.54
CA ALA A 93 -1.41 0.08 4.40
C ALA A 93 -2.56 0.73 3.60
N PHE A 94 -3.21 -0.01 2.69
CA PHE A 94 -4.35 0.48 1.90
C PHE A 94 -5.64 0.62 2.72
N PHE A 95 -5.66 0.03 3.91
CA PHE A 95 -6.81 -0.03 4.80
C PHE A 95 -6.59 0.83 6.03
N ALA A 96 -7.65 1.53 6.45
CA ALA A 96 -7.58 2.34 7.64
C ALA A 96 -7.82 1.43 8.87
N HIS A 97 -6.78 1.26 9.68
CA HIS A 97 -6.83 0.48 10.93
C HIS A 97 -7.03 1.40 12.13
N GLN A 98 -7.78 0.93 13.14
CA GLN A 98 -7.96 1.66 14.39
C GLN A 98 -6.84 1.33 15.39
N LEU A 99 -6.45 2.32 16.21
CA LEU A 99 -5.30 2.19 17.12
C LEU A 99 -5.55 1.34 18.39
N PHE A 100 -6.74 0.75 18.56
CA PHE A 100 -7.13 0.03 19.77
C PHE A 100 -8.18 -1.07 19.51
N PRO A 101 -8.15 -2.20 20.25
CA PRO A 101 -9.12 -3.28 20.07
C PRO A 101 -10.55 -2.85 20.46
N GLY A 102 -11.56 -3.53 19.90
CA GLY A 102 -12.97 -3.37 20.29
C GLY A 102 -13.72 -2.20 19.62
N GLY A 103 -13.17 -1.58 18.58
CA GLY A 103 -13.95 -0.74 17.67
C GLY A 103 -14.69 -1.55 16.60
N TRP A 104 -15.29 -0.88 15.62
CA TRP A 104 -16.13 -1.53 14.62
C TRP A 104 -15.36 -2.62 13.88
N ASP A 105 -16.02 -3.78 13.72
CA ASP A 105 -15.49 -4.98 13.06
C ASP A 105 -14.08 -5.42 13.49
N ASN A 106 -13.58 -4.96 14.65
CA ASN A 106 -12.19 -5.14 15.10
C ASN A 106 -11.10 -4.84 14.03
N SER A 107 -11.37 -3.94 13.08
CA SER A 107 -10.51 -3.69 11.90
C SER A 107 -10.24 -4.94 11.03
N GLN A 108 -11.24 -5.82 10.91
CA GLN A 108 -11.24 -6.94 9.97
C GLN A 108 -11.69 -6.53 8.56
N SER A 109 -12.40 -5.41 8.41
CA SER A 109 -12.84 -4.88 7.11
C SER A 109 -12.67 -3.37 6.99
N ASN A 110 -12.85 -2.87 5.77
CA ASN A 110 -12.94 -1.45 5.43
C ASN A 110 -14.06 -1.25 4.40
N TRP A 111 -14.80 -0.16 4.55
CA TRP A 111 -15.73 0.32 3.53
C TRP A 111 -14.94 0.79 2.30
N ILE A 112 -15.27 0.25 1.14
CA ILE A 112 -14.51 0.45 -0.11
C ILE A 112 -15.38 0.95 -1.27
N GLY A 113 -16.68 1.16 -1.06
CA GLY A 113 -17.54 1.74 -2.09
C GLY A 113 -19.03 1.62 -1.82
N PHE A 114 -19.83 2.04 -2.78
CA PHE A 114 -21.29 1.92 -2.75
C PHE A 114 -21.87 1.56 -4.10
N ILE A 115 -23.11 1.05 -4.05
CA ILE A 115 -23.97 0.82 -5.21
C ILE A 115 -25.18 1.73 -5.05
N ALA A 116 -25.47 2.54 -6.07
CA ALA A 116 -26.62 3.41 -6.15
C ALA A 116 -27.42 3.15 -7.44
N VAL A 117 -28.67 3.58 -7.47
CA VAL A 117 -29.51 3.58 -8.67
C VAL A 117 -30.18 4.95 -8.83
N THR A 118 -30.53 5.33 -10.06
CA THR A 118 -31.45 6.44 -10.28
C THR A 118 -32.83 6.16 -9.67
N THR A 119 -33.48 7.17 -9.12
CA THR A 119 -34.85 7.06 -8.58
C THR A 119 -35.88 6.72 -9.66
N ASP A 120 -37.07 6.27 -9.26
CA ASP A 120 -38.12 5.87 -10.21
C ASP A 120 -38.59 7.06 -11.07
N GLU A 121 -38.65 8.26 -10.50
CA GLU A 121 -38.99 9.50 -11.21
C GLU A 121 -37.96 9.82 -12.30
N VAL A 122 -36.66 9.75 -11.97
CA VAL A 122 -35.55 10.02 -12.89
C VAL A 122 -35.46 8.95 -13.97
N SER A 123 -35.59 7.68 -13.58
CA SER A 123 -35.49 6.54 -14.51
C SER A 123 -36.63 6.55 -15.52
N LYS A 124 -37.85 6.87 -15.07
CA LYS A 124 -39.01 7.06 -15.94
C LYS A 124 -38.88 8.27 -16.87
N ALA A 125 -38.26 9.36 -16.42
CA ALA A 125 -37.98 10.52 -17.27
C ALA A 125 -36.90 10.23 -18.33
N ASN A 126 -35.89 9.43 -17.97
CA ASN A 126 -34.76 9.04 -18.81
C ASN A 126 -35.05 7.84 -19.73
N GLY A 127 -36.16 7.13 -19.51
CA GLY A 127 -36.55 5.90 -20.22
C GLY A 127 -35.75 4.64 -19.83
N ARG A 128 -34.92 4.72 -18.79
CA ARG A 128 -33.91 3.72 -18.42
C ARG A 128 -33.51 3.85 -16.95
N ARG A 129 -33.04 2.75 -16.34
CA ARG A 129 -32.42 2.72 -15.01
C ARG A 129 -30.90 2.80 -15.16
N GLU A 130 -30.26 3.70 -14.42
CA GLU A 130 -28.81 3.76 -14.33
C GLU A 130 -28.37 3.23 -12.97
N ILE A 131 -27.54 2.18 -12.98
CA ILE A 131 -26.95 1.55 -11.80
C ILE A 131 -25.52 2.06 -11.69
N TYR A 132 -25.21 2.77 -10.61
CA TYR A 132 -23.90 3.35 -10.34
C TYR A 132 -23.15 2.52 -9.30
N VAL A 133 -21.90 2.17 -9.59
CA VAL A 133 -20.97 1.53 -8.64
C VAL A 133 -19.77 2.45 -8.47
N ALA A 134 -19.59 3.00 -7.26
CA ALA A 134 -18.51 3.94 -6.97
C ALA A 134 -17.50 3.30 -6.00
N TRP A 135 -16.26 3.17 -6.44
CA TRP A 135 -15.15 2.61 -5.68
C TRP A 135 -14.29 3.69 -5.01
N ARG A 136 -13.95 3.46 -3.75
CA ARG A 136 -13.07 4.31 -2.96
C ARG A 136 -11.64 4.25 -3.48
N GLY A 137 -11.02 5.41 -3.63
CA GLY A 137 -9.60 5.53 -3.95
C GLY A 137 -8.67 5.15 -2.78
N THR A 138 -7.40 5.48 -2.94
CA THR A 138 -6.41 5.45 -1.85
C THR A 138 -6.64 6.58 -0.86
N MET A 139 -6.07 6.46 0.34
CA MET A 139 -5.91 7.61 1.23
C MET A 139 -4.92 8.62 0.60
N PRO A 140 -4.97 9.93 0.96
CA PRO A 140 -4.22 10.98 0.26
C PRO A 140 -2.68 11.01 0.49
N SER A 141 -2.06 9.86 0.71
CA SER A 141 -0.60 9.66 0.63
C SER A 141 -0.27 8.98 -0.70
N ILE A 142 0.61 9.61 -1.50
CA ILE A 142 1.19 9.02 -2.73
C ILE A 142 2.19 7.88 -2.39
N GLU A 143 2.52 7.73 -1.11
CA GLU A 143 3.47 6.76 -0.54
C GLU A 143 3.10 5.29 -0.78
N TRP A 144 1.86 4.97 -1.21
CA TRP A 144 1.43 3.60 -1.50
C TRP A 144 2.21 2.89 -2.61
N LEU A 145 2.95 3.64 -3.44
CA LEU A 145 3.85 3.06 -4.45
C LEU A 145 5.08 2.35 -3.85
N GLU A 146 5.47 2.70 -2.62
CA GLU A 146 6.57 2.03 -1.91
C GLU A 146 6.15 0.68 -1.31
N ASP A 147 4.84 0.44 -1.19
CA ASP A 147 4.23 -0.77 -0.59
C ASP A 147 3.86 -1.85 -1.63
N PHE A 148 4.34 -1.76 -2.88
CA PHE A 148 3.98 -2.71 -3.95
C PHE A 148 5.18 -3.37 -4.64
N ASP A 149 5.22 -4.70 -4.63
CA ASP A 149 6.11 -5.52 -5.45
C ASP A 149 5.63 -5.64 -6.93
N PHE A 150 4.55 -4.96 -7.31
CA PHE A 150 3.94 -4.92 -8.66
C PHE A 150 3.70 -6.29 -9.34
N VAL A 151 3.55 -7.35 -8.55
CA VAL A 151 3.43 -8.75 -9.01
C VAL A 151 2.18 -8.96 -9.89
N PRO A 152 2.30 -9.60 -11.07
CA PRO A 152 1.16 -9.97 -11.92
C PRO A 152 0.58 -11.34 -11.56
N ALA A 153 -0.64 -11.37 -11.01
CA ALA A 153 -1.39 -12.58 -10.71
C ALA A 153 -2.19 -13.11 -11.92
N ASP A 154 -2.51 -14.40 -11.90
CA ASP A 154 -3.39 -15.05 -12.88
C ASP A 154 -4.81 -14.45 -12.85
N ALA A 155 -5.30 -13.97 -14.00
CA ALA A 155 -6.65 -13.41 -14.11
C ALA A 155 -7.76 -14.48 -14.02
N LYS A 156 -7.43 -15.77 -14.00
CA LYS A 156 -8.35 -16.91 -13.97
C LYS A 156 -9.56 -16.76 -13.04
N PRO A 157 -9.50 -16.22 -11.81
CA PRO A 157 -10.69 -16.04 -10.99
C PRO A 157 -11.78 -15.20 -11.68
N LEU A 158 -11.41 -14.30 -12.59
CA LEU A 158 -12.28 -13.35 -13.29
C LEU A 158 -12.77 -13.86 -14.66
N LEU A 159 -12.17 -14.90 -15.23
CA LEU A 159 -12.52 -15.43 -16.55
C LEU A 159 -13.74 -16.37 -16.49
N ALA A 160 -14.54 -16.43 -17.56
CA ALA A 160 -15.62 -17.40 -17.65
C ALA A 160 -15.11 -18.86 -17.70
N ALA A 161 -15.84 -19.77 -17.06
CA ALA A 161 -15.48 -21.17 -16.99
C ALA A 161 -15.33 -21.82 -18.38
N GLY A 162 -14.15 -22.40 -18.64
CA GLY A 162 -13.82 -23.08 -19.90
C GLY A 162 -12.91 -22.27 -20.85
N ASP A 163 -12.68 -20.99 -20.57
CA ASP A 163 -11.77 -20.10 -21.33
C ASP A 163 -10.27 -20.36 -21.01
N ASP A 164 -9.97 -21.43 -20.26
CA ASP A 164 -8.60 -21.88 -19.91
C ASP A 164 -7.97 -22.80 -20.99
N ASN A 165 -8.79 -23.41 -21.85
CA ASN A 165 -8.38 -24.52 -22.72
C ASN A 165 -7.71 -24.05 -24.03
N GLY A 166 -6.45 -23.66 -23.97
CA GLY A 166 -5.61 -23.56 -25.19
C GLY A 166 -4.48 -22.53 -25.20
N PHE A 167 -4.26 -21.77 -24.14
CA PHE A 167 -3.20 -20.75 -24.12
C PHE A 167 -1.82 -21.36 -23.87
N LEU A 168 -0.89 -21.13 -24.81
CA LEU A 168 0.55 -21.29 -24.57
C LEU A 168 0.97 -20.30 -23.45
N PHE A 169 1.86 -20.73 -22.55
CA PHE A 169 2.21 -20.02 -21.31
C PHE A 169 2.47 -18.51 -21.46
N PHE A 170 3.09 -18.08 -22.56
CA PHE A 170 3.45 -16.69 -22.84
C PHE A 170 2.26 -15.73 -23.13
N ASN A 171 1.02 -16.22 -23.20
CA ASN A 171 -0.14 -15.42 -23.61
C ASN A 171 -1.35 -15.53 -22.66
N LYS A 172 -1.09 -15.85 -21.40
CA LYS A 172 -2.13 -16.01 -20.37
C LYS A 172 -2.57 -14.65 -19.80
N PRO A 173 -3.87 -14.35 -19.66
CA PRO A 173 -4.35 -13.13 -19.03
C PRO A 173 -3.87 -12.98 -17.56
N GLN A 174 -3.26 -11.86 -17.22
CA GLN A 174 -2.82 -11.52 -15.85
C GLN A 174 -3.30 -10.13 -15.44
N VAL A 175 -3.54 -9.96 -14.13
CA VAL A 175 -3.95 -8.71 -13.45
C VAL A 175 -2.93 -8.40 -12.37
N MET A 176 -2.73 -7.14 -12.00
CA MET A 176 -1.94 -6.80 -10.82
C MET A 176 -2.52 -7.47 -9.56
N ASP A 177 -1.70 -8.22 -8.84
CA ASP A 177 -2.10 -9.09 -7.72
C ASP A 177 -2.87 -8.35 -6.63
N GLY A 178 -2.40 -7.17 -6.23
CA GLY A 178 -3.06 -6.34 -5.21
C GLY A 178 -4.49 -5.94 -5.57
N TRP A 179 -4.75 -5.58 -6.83
CA TRP A 179 -6.12 -5.28 -7.29
C TRP A 179 -7.01 -6.53 -7.20
N LEU A 180 -6.46 -7.69 -7.57
CA LEU A 180 -7.17 -8.96 -7.53
C LEU A 180 -7.48 -9.38 -6.09
N LYS A 181 -6.49 -9.42 -5.19
CA LYS A 181 -6.65 -9.74 -3.76
C LYS A 181 -7.69 -8.83 -3.09
N ILE A 182 -7.61 -7.51 -3.25
CA ILE A 182 -8.60 -6.56 -2.71
C ILE A 182 -10.02 -6.87 -3.19
N TYR A 183 -10.17 -7.33 -4.44
CA TYR A 183 -11.47 -7.64 -5.04
C TYR A 183 -11.99 -9.04 -4.63
N THR A 184 -11.12 -10.04 -4.51
CA THR A 184 -11.51 -11.46 -4.35
C THR A 184 -11.34 -12.06 -2.97
N SER A 185 -10.58 -11.46 -2.04
CA SER A 185 -10.39 -12.00 -0.69
C SER A 185 -11.63 -11.80 0.19
N ASP A 186 -11.92 -12.80 1.03
CA ASP A 186 -12.90 -12.73 2.11
C ASP A 186 -12.21 -12.86 3.48
N ASN A 187 -12.99 -12.72 4.55
CA ASN A 187 -12.53 -12.86 5.92
C ASN A 187 -13.67 -13.37 6.82
N PRO A 188 -13.63 -14.63 7.31
CA PRO A 188 -14.71 -15.21 8.10
C PRO A 188 -14.89 -14.56 9.48
N ASP A 189 -13.85 -13.91 10.02
CA ASP A 189 -13.89 -13.19 11.29
C ASP A 189 -14.52 -11.79 11.18
N SER A 190 -14.65 -11.25 9.96
CA SER A 190 -15.38 -10.01 9.69
C SER A 190 -16.90 -10.22 9.75
N GLN A 191 -17.65 -9.19 10.13
CA GLN A 191 -19.10 -9.14 9.98
C GLN A 191 -19.52 -8.64 8.59
N PHE A 192 -18.66 -7.88 7.91
CA PHE A 192 -18.98 -7.17 6.66
C PHE A 192 -18.29 -7.79 5.43
N ALA A 193 -17.09 -8.36 5.59
CA ALA A 193 -16.29 -8.99 4.54
C ALA A 193 -16.29 -10.54 4.61
N LYS A 194 -17.34 -11.15 5.18
CA LYS A 194 -17.53 -12.62 5.23
C LYS A 194 -17.48 -13.30 3.87
N THR A 195 -17.84 -12.54 2.84
CA THR A 195 -17.66 -12.88 1.44
C THR A 195 -16.94 -11.72 0.78
N SER A 196 -16.20 -12.01 -0.28
CA SER A 196 -15.39 -11.02 -0.97
C SER A 196 -16.23 -9.88 -1.54
N VAL A 197 -15.61 -8.72 -1.72
CA VAL A 197 -16.32 -7.56 -2.26
C VAL A 197 -16.82 -7.80 -3.68
N ARG A 198 -16.11 -8.65 -4.46
CA ARG A 198 -16.62 -9.25 -5.70
C ARG A 198 -17.95 -9.98 -5.50
N THR A 199 -18.03 -10.89 -4.53
CA THR A 199 -19.26 -11.67 -4.26
C THR A 199 -20.41 -10.75 -3.82
N GLN A 200 -20.13 -9.74 -3.00
CA GLN A 200 -21.11 -8.72 -2.60
C GLN A 200 -21.65 -7.97 -3.83
N LEU A 201 -20.75 -7.48 -4.70
CA LEU A 201 -21.13 -6.76 -5.92
C LEU A 201 -21.91 -7.65 -6.89
N GLN A 202 -21.38 -8.83 -7.25
CA GLN A 202 -22.05 -9.76 -8.18
C GLN A 202 -23.45 -10.14 -7.69
N THR A 203 -23.61 -10.40 -6.39
CA THR A 203 -24.92 -10.68 -5.79
C THR A 203 -25.86 -9.49 -5.97
N LYS A 204 -25.40 -8.28 -5.62
CA LYS A 204 -26.26 -7.10 -5.65
C LYS A 204 -26.65 -6.67 -7.07
N ILE A 205 -25.74 -6.78 -8.04
CA ILE A 205 -26.06 -6.50 -9.45
C ILE A 205 -27.07 -7.51 -10.01
N LYS A 206 -26.99 -8.80 -9.63
CA LYS A 206 -28.00 -9.82 -10.00
C LYS A 206 -29.38 -9.51 -9.39
N GLU A 207 -29.42 -9.08 -8.13
CA GLU A 207 -30.66 -8.63 -7.49
C GLU A 207 -31.30 -7.46 -8.24
N LEU A 208 -30.52 -6.41 -8.54
CA LEU A 208 -31.00 -5.21 -9.22
C LEU A 208 -31.43 -5.49 -10.66
N ALA A 209 -30.68 -6.31 -11.40
CA ALA A 209 -31.03 -6.72 -12.75
C ALA A 209 -32.35 -7.52 -12.79
N ASN A 210 -32.61 -8.37 -11.79
CA ASN A 210 -33.90 -9.07 -11.68
C ASN A 210 -35.03 -8.15 -11.18
N GLN A 211 -34.74 -7.20 -10.29
CA GLN A 211 -35.70 -6.22 -9.77
C GLN A 211 -36.21 -5.28 -10.87
N TYR A 212 -35.32 -4.82 -11.75
CA TYR A 212 -35.60 -3.85 -12.82
C TYR A 212 -35.58 -4.49 -14.22
N LYS A 213 -35.78 -5.80 -14.33
CA LYS A 213 -35.72 -6.60 -15.58
C LYS A 213 -36.63 -6.11 -16.72
N ASP A 214 -37.65 -5.33 -16.38
CA ASP A 214 -38.66 -4.78 -17.32
C ASP A 214 -38.32 -3.33 -17.74
N GLU A 215 -37.16 -2.81 -17.31
CA GLU A 215 -36.58 -1.50 -17.69
C GLU A 215 -35.31 -1.67 -18.54
N GLU A 216 -34.97 -0.66 -19.35
CA GLU A 216 -33.64 -0.60 -19.98
C GLU A 216 -32.59 -0.28 -18.89
N LEU A 217 -31.56 -1.11 -18.75
CA LEU A 217 -30.55 -0.98 -17.71
C LEU A 217 -29.21 -0.51 -18.29
N ASN A 218 -28.49 0.33 -17.55
CA ASN A 218 -27.08 0.65 -17.81
C ASN A 218 -26.27 0.54 -16.51
N LEU A 219 -25.12 -0.13 -16.56
CA LEU A 219 -24.22 -0.29 -15.42
C LEU A 219 -23.00 0.63 -15.57
N ILE A 220 -22.93 1.66 -14.74
CA ILE A 220 -21.90 2.69 -14.77
C ILE A 220 -21.00 2.52 -13.54
N ILE A 221 -19.73 2.22 -13.77
CA ILE A 221 -18.76 1.97 -12.69
C ILE A 221 -17.72 3.09 -12.68
N THR A 222 -17.34 3.59 -11.50
CA THR A 222 -16.42 4.71 -11.41
C THR A 222 -15.53 4.66 -10.17
N GLY A 223 -14.37 5.29 -10.26
CA GLY A 223 -13.44 5.42 -9.16
C GLY A 223 -12.17 6.18 -9.57
N HIS A 224 -11.40 6.62 -8.57
CA HIS A 224 -10.14 7.33 -8.72
C HIS A 224 -8.98 6.54 -8.13
N SER A 225 -7.79 6.61 -8.75
CA SER A 225 -6.59 5.90 -8.30
C SER A 225 -6.83 4.39 -8.19
N LEU A 226 -6.54 3.74 -7.05
CA LEU A 226 -6.97 2.36 -6.73
C LEU A 226 -8.45 2.10 -7.08
N GLY A 227 -9.35 3.04 -6.77
CA GLY A 227 -10.77 2.92 -7.09
C GLY A 227 -11.03 2.87 -8.60
N GLY A 228 -10.20 3.53 -9.41
CA GLY A 228 -10.26 3.45 -10.88
C GLY A 228 -9.77 2.11 -11.43
N ALA A 229 -8.78 1.49 -10.78
CA ALA A 229 -8.36 0.12 -11.08
C ALA A 229 -9.46 -0.89 -10.72
N LEU A 230 -10.03 -0.80 -9.51
CA LEU A 230 -11.18 -1.61 -9.09
C LEU A 230 -12.42 -1.39 -9.97
N ALA A 231 -12.66 -0.15 -10.42
CA ALA A 231 -13.73 0.17 -11.37
C ALA A 231 -13.57 -0.57 -12.69
N SER A 232 -12.38 -0.53 -13.29
CA SER A 232 -12.09 -1.23 -14.54
C SER A 232 -12.08 -2.76 -14.37
N LEU A 233 -11.56 -3.26 -13.24
CA LEU A 233 -11.52 -4.69 -12.94
C LEU A 233 -12.92 -5.29 -12.75
N SER A 234 -13.74 -4.61 -11.95
CA SER A 234 -15.12 -5.03 -11.69
C SER A 234 -16.02 -4.84 -12.91
N ALA A 235 -15.79 -3.82 -13.74
CA ALA A 235 -16.52 -3.66 -15.01
C ALA A 235 -16.27 -4.84 -15.96
N PHE A 236 -15.03 -5.32 -16.07
CA PHE A 236 -14.73 -6.56 -16.78
C PHE A 236 -15.46 -7.77 -16.16
N ASP A 237 -15.35 -7.97 -14.84
CA ASP A 237 -15.98 -9.10 -14.16
C ASP A 237 -17.52 -9.09 -14.27
N MET A 238 -18.17 -7.93 -14.25
CA MET A 238 -19.61 -7.82 -14.46
C MET A 238 -19.96 -8.18 -15.91
N ALA A 239 -19.29 -7.60 -16.91
CA ALA A 239 -19.53 -7.89 -18.32
C ALA A 239 -19.28 -9.37 -18.67
N GLU A 240 -18.28 -10.00 -18.05
CA GLU A 240 -17.92 -11.42 -18.21
C GLU A 240 -18.95 -12.36 -17.58
N ASN A 241 -19.21 -12.16 -16.28
CA ASN A 241 -19.80 -13.20 -15.41
C ASN A 241 -21.22 -12.88 -14.89
N VAL A 242 -21.74 -11.67 -15.15
CA VAL A 242 -23.02 -11.21 -14.55
C VAL A 242 -23.99 -10.61 -15.56
N THR A 243 -23.53 -9.65 -16.37
CA THR A 243 -24.40 -8.69 -17.07
C THR A 243 -24.16 -8.69 -18.58
N LYS A 244 -24.22 -9.86 -19.22
CA LYS A 244 -23.92 -10.03 -20.66
C LYS A 244 -24.80 -9.19 -21.58
N ASP A 245 -26.06 -8.98 -21.19
CA ASP A 245 -27.06 -8.25 -21.97
C ASP A 245 -27.24 -6.78 -21.55
N ILE A 246 -26.49 -6.30 -20.54
CA ILE A 246 -26.55 -4.93 -20.03
C ILE A 246 -25.24 -4.21 -20.43
N PRO A 247 -25.29 -2.99 -21.00
CA PRO A 247 -24.11 -2.16 -21.22
C PRO A 247 -23.39 -1.85 -19.91
N VAL A 248 -22.07 -2.06 -19.89
CA VAL A 248 -21.18 -1.76 -18.77
C VAL A 248 -20.17 -0.70 -19.20
N THR A 249 -20.16 0.44 -18.51
CA THR A 249 -19.23 1.55 -18.79
C THR A 249 -18.45 1.93 -17.55
N ALA A 250 -17.11 1.89 -17.63
CA ALA A 250 -16.23 2.39 -16.57
C ALA A 250 -15.71 3.80 -16.88
N PHE A 251 -15.91 4.73 -15.94
CA PHE A 251 -15.26 6.04 -15.92
C PHE A 251 -14.18 6.06 -14.83
N ALA A 252 -12.93 5.82 -15.23
CA ALA A 252 -11.81 5.68 -14.31
C ALA A 252 -10.91 6.93 -14.33
N PHE A 253 -10.64 7.48 -13.14
CA PHE A 253 -9.86 8.72 -12.99
C PHE A 253 -8.46 8.44 -12.46
N SER A 254 -7.42 8.80 -13.21
CA SER A 254 -6.02 8.61 -12.83
C SER A 254 -5.70 7.19 -12.31
N MET A 255 -6.30 6.16 -12.91
CA MET A 255 -6.07 4.77 -12.49
C MET A 255 -4.65 4.30 -12.84
N PRO A 256 -4.01 3.46 -11.99
CA PRO A 256 -2.81 2.72 -12.36
C PRO A 256 -3.11 1.64 -13.43
N MET A 257 -2.07 1.03 -14.00
CA MET A 257 -2.22 -0.07 -14.96
C MET A 257 -2.86 -1.30 -14.30
N LEU A 258 -3.64 -2.01 -15.11
CA LEU A 258 -4.57 -3.03 -14.62
C LEU A 258 -4.00 -4.45 -14.69
N GLY A 259 -3.34 -4.78 -15.80
CA GLY A 259 -2.88 -6.14 -16.12
C GLY A 259 -2.08 -6.19 -17.42
N ASN A 260 -1.76 -7.40 -17.87
CA ASN A 260 -0.96 -7.63 -19.06
C ASN A 260 -1.78 -7.49 -20.37
N GLU A 261 -1.09 -7.47 -21.52
CA GLU A 261 -1.75 -7.30 -22.82
C GLU A 261 -2.80 -8.38 -23.13
N ALA A 262 -2.58 -9.63 -22.70
CA ALA A 262 -3.56 -10.70 -22.85
C ALA A 262 -4.87 -10.42 -22.09
N PHE A 263 -4.79 -9.87 -20.87
CA PHE A 263 -5.98 -9.44 -20.11
C PHE A 263 -6.65 -8.21 -20.73
N ILE A 264 -5.88 -7.23 -21.19
CA ILE A 264 -6.44 -6.08 -21.91
C ILE A 264 -7.14 -6.50 -23.22
N ASN A 265 -6.65 -7.54 -23.89
CA ASN A 265 -7.31 -8.10 -25.07
C ASN A 265 -8.61 -8.86 -24.72
N LYS A 266 -8.71 -9.48 -23.53
CA LYS A 266 -10.00 -10.01 -23.02
C LYS A 266 -11.00 -8.87 -22.77
N ILE A 267 -10.58 -7.74 -22.19
CA ILE A 267 -11.41 -6.54 -22.02
C ILE A 267 -11.92 -6.03 -23.38
N LYS A 268 -11.03 -5.82 -24.35
CA LYS A 268 -11.39 -5.36 -25.71
C LYS A 268 -12.34 -6.31 -26.45
N ALA A 269 -12.34 -7.60 -26.11
CA ALA A 269 -13.21 -8.60 -26.72
C ALA A 269 -14.65 -8.58 -26.19
N ARG A 270 -15.00 -7.71 -25.23
CA ARG A 270 -16.36 -7.58 -24.67
C ARG A 270 -17.09 -6.39 -25.29
N GLN A 271 -18.03 -6.69 -26.18
CA GLN A 271 -18.81 -5.69 -26.92
C GLN A 271 -19.70 -4.82 -26.03
N ASN A 272 -20.18 -5.36 -24.91
CA ASN A 272 -20.98 -4.65 -23.91
C ASN A 272 -20.12 -3.89 -22.87
N LEU A 273 -18.79 -3.86 -23.01
CA LEU A 273 -17.89 -3.20 -22.06
C LEU A 273 -17.14 -2.03 -22.71
N LYS A 274 -17.21 -0.85 -22.09
CA LYS A 274 -16.47 0.34 -22.49
C LYS A 274 -15.77 0.96 -21.28
N ILE A 275 -14.56 1.47 -21.48
CA ILE A 275 -13.73 2.06 -20.40
C ILE A 275 -13.16 3.38 -20.89
N LEU A 276 -13.50 4.49 -20.23
CA LEU A 276 -12.89 5.80 -20.43
C LEU A 276 -11.96 6.12 -19.26
N VAL A 277 -10.68 6.30 -19.56
CA VAL A 277 -9.65 6.69 -18.59
C VAL A 277 -9.39 8.18 -18.70
N VAL A 278 -9.75 8.94 -17.68
CA VAL A 278 -9.50 10.38 -17.58
C VAL A 278 -8.23 10.58 -16.77
N LYS A 279 -7.20 11.20 -17.35
CA LYS A 279 -5.89 11.38 -16.68
C LYS A 279 -5.25 12.73 -16.95
N ASN A 280 -4.43 13.18 -15.99
CA ASN A 280 -3.60 14.37 -16.12
C ASN A 280 -2.24 14.01 -16.74
N THR A 281 -1.76 14.81 -17.69
CA THR A 281 -0.49 14.66 -18.45
C THR A 281 0.75 14.56 -17.56
N HIS A 282 0.66 15.02 -16.31
CA HIS A 282 1.77 15.08 -15.36
C HIS A 282 1.59 14.21 -14.12
N ASP A 283 0.58 13.34 -14.13
CA ASP A 283 0.34 12.36 -13.08
C ASP A 283 1.16 11.08 -13.37
N PRO A 284 2.06 10.65 -12.47
CA PRO A 284 2.82 9.41 -12.67
C PRO A 284 2.00 8.15 -12.40
N ILE A 285 0.87 8.22 -11.66
CA ILE A 285 0.13 7.02 -11.25
C ILE A 285 -0.38 6.20 -12.45
N PRO A 286 -0.92 6.78 -13.54
CA PRO A 286 -1.30 6.02 -14.73
C PRO A 286 -0.14 5.36 -15.51
N THR A 287 1.10 5.49 -15.04
CA THR A 287 2.29 4.81 -15.60
C THR A 287 2.83 3.69 -14.73
N VAL A 288 2.21 3.40 -13.58
CA VAL A 288 2.59 2.29 -12.69
C VAL A 288 1.52 1.18 -12.65
N PRO A 289 1.88 -0.10 -12.55
CA PRO A 289 3.20 -0.66 -12.81
C PRO A 289 3.73 -0.29 -14.22
N PRO A 290 5.07 -0.15 -14.39
CA PRO A 290 5.68 0.17 -15.68
C PRO A 290 5.44 -0.93 -16.74
N LYS A 291 5.42 -0.54 -18.02
CA LYS A 291 5.16 -1.46 -19.15
C LYS A 291 6.24 -2.52 -19.31
N GLU A 292 7.43 -2.19 -18.84
CA GLU A 292 8.62 -3.03 -18.76
C GLU A 292 8.40 -4.28 -17.89
N LEU A 293 7.42 -4.25 -16.97
CA LEU A 293 6.94 -5.41 -16.19
C LEU A 293 5.77 -6.15 -16.87
N GLY A 294 5.53 -5.94 -18.16
CA GLY A 294 4.50 -6.63 -18.96
C GLY A 294 3.09 -6.02 -18.89
N TYR A 295 2.92 -4.87 -18.21
CA TYR A 295 1.63 -4.21 -18.05
C TYR A 295 1.21 -3.37 -19.27
N ALA A 296 -0.10 -3.33 -19.53
CA ALA A 296 -0.68 -2.67 -20.69
C ALA A 296 -1.75 -1.61 -20.33
N THR A 297 -1.86 -0.61 -21.21
CA THR A 297 -2.84 0.47 -21.11
C THR A 297 -4.25 -0.03 -21.47
N VAL A 298 -5.26 0.38 -20.70
CA VAL A 298 -6.66 -0.05 -20.85
C VAL A 298 -7.56 1.12 -21.29
N GLY A 299 -8.59 0.82 -22.08
CA GLY A 299 -9.65 1.77 -22.43
C GLY A 299 -9.26 2.86 -23.45
N ILE A 300 -10.17 3.83 -23.61
CA ILE A 300 -9.98 5.07 -24.38
C ILE A 300 -9.52 6.16 -23.40
N GLU A 301 -8.62 7.05 -23.82
CA GLU A 301 -8.02 8.03 -22.91
C GLU A 301 -8.48 9.48 -23.17
N LEU A 302 -9.00 10.14 -22.15
CA LEU A 302 -9.14 11.60 -22.11
C LEU A 302 -7.97 12.19 -21.31
N VAL A 303 -6.99 12.73 -22.03
CA VAL A 303 -5.79 13.34 -21.43
C VAL A 303 -5.95 14.84 -21.31
N VAL A 304 -5.87 15.35 -20.08
CA VAL A 304 -5.92 16.79 -19.75
C VAL A 304 -4.59 17.25 -19.12
N ASP A 305 -4.44 18.55 -18.89
CA ASP A 305 -3.25 19.14 -18.27
C ASP A 305 -3.64 20.12 -17.16
N ASN A 306 -3.41 19.71 -15.90
CA ASN A 306 -3.74 20.48 -14.71
C ASN A 306 -2.88 21.75 -14.53
N THR A 307 -1.91 22.03 -15.42
CA THR A 307 -1.18 23.30 -15.43
C THR A 307 -1.89 24.41 -16.21
N LYS A 308 -2.89 24.08 -17.04
CA LYS A 308 -3.65 25.07 -17.81
C LYS A 308 -4.53 26.02 -16.99
N PRO A 309 -5.25 25.60 -15.93
CA PRO A 309 -6.14 26.51 -15.23
C PRO A 309 -5.32 27.57 -14.46
N PRO A 310 -5.42 28.87 -14.79
CA PRO A 310 -4.60 29.93 -14.17
C PRO A 310 -4.96 30.20 -12.69
N SER A 311 -5.96 29.47 -12.19
CA SER A 311 -6.42 29.45 -10.81
C SER A 311 -5.66 28.46 -9.92
N LEU A 312 -4.98 27.47 -10.51
CA LEU A 312 -4.18 26.48 -9.77
C LEU A 312 -2.74 26.97 -9.58
N LYS A 313 -2.05 26.41 -8.59
CA LYS A 313 -0.61 26.57 -8.39
C LYS A 313 0.15 25.93 -9.56
N SER A 314 1.26 26.54 -9.96
CA SER A 314 2.18 25.95 -10.93
C SER A 314 2.98 24.77 -10.33
N LYS A 315 3.68 23.99 -11.17
CA LYS A 315 4.60 22.94 -10.69
C LYS A 315 5.65 23.47 -9.70
N GLN A 316 6.14 24.70 -9.94
CA GLN A 316 7.11 25.38 -9.08
C GLN A 316 6.52 25.77 -7.71
N GLU A 317 5.19 25.94 -7.64
CA GLU A 317 4.42 26.26 -6.42
C GLU A 317 3.85 25.01 -5.72
N LYS A 318 4.34 23.80 -6.07
CA LYS A 318 3.89 22.49 -5.53
C LYS A 318 2.49 22.05 -5.99
N LEU A 319 2.22 22.07 -7.30
CA LEU A 319 1.06 21.37 -7.87
C LEU A 319 1.21 19.84 -7.70
N GLU A 320 0.30 19.23 -6.93
CA GLU A 320 0.14 17.77 -6.85
C GLU A 320 -0.67 17.28 -8.06
N PRO A 321 -0.12 16.42 -8.94
CA PRO A 321 -0.75 16.11 -10.21
C PRO A 321 -1.87 15.07 -10.13
N HIS A 322 -1.96 14.30 -9.05
CA HIS A 322 -2.86 13.14 -8.89
C HIS A 322 -4.23 13.48 -8.27
N ASN A 323 -4.42 14.73 -7.82
CA ASN A 323 -5.63 15.13 -7.09
C ASN A 323 -6.89 15.13 -7.99
N LEU A 324 -7.91 14.35 -7.58
CA LEU A 324 -9.16 14.19 -8.35
C LEU A 324 -9.91 15.51 -8.57
N GLU A 325 -10.05 16.35 -7.55
CA GLU A 325 -10.79 17.61 -7.68
C GLU A 325 -10.06 18.60 -8.60
N ALA A 326 -8.73 18.62 -8.61
CA ALA A 326 -7.93 19.37 -9.58
C ALA A 326 -8.11 18.83 -11.02
N LEU A 327 -8.16 17.52 -11.18
CA LEU A 327 -8.44 16.86 -12.46
C LEU A 327 -9.84 17.23 -12.98
N LEU A 328 -10.88 17.12 -12.15
CA LEU A 328 -12.26 17.45 -12.51
C LEU A 328 -12.45 18.95 -12.79
N TYR A 329 -11.78 19.83 -12.05
CA TYR A 329 -11.78 21.27 -12.35
C TYR A 329 -11.10 21.58 -13.69
N THR A 330 -10.02 20.88 -14.02
CA THR A 330 -9.35 20.99 -15.33
C THR A 330 -10.25 20.48 -16.45
N VAL A 331 -10.90 19.32 -16.28
CA VAL A 331 -11.87 18.74 -17.21
C VAL A 331 -13.06 19.68 -17.47
N ALA A 332 -13.61 20.33 -16.43
CA ALA A 332 -14.72 21.28 -16.53
C ALA A 332 -14.43 22.51 -17.41
N GLY A 333 -13.16 22.84 -17.65
CA GLY A 333 -12.73 23.90 -18.57
C GLY A 333 -11.75 23.44 -19.66
N TRP A 334 -11.70 22.13 -19.95
CA TRP A 334 -10.78 21.58 -20.93
C TRP A 334 -11.24 21.93 -22.35
N ASN A 335 -10.35 22.56 -23.11
CA ASN A 335 -10.61 23.07 -24.46
C ASN A 335 -9.62 22.46 -25.47
N GLY A 336 -9.18 21.21 -25.22
CA GLY A 336 -8.15 20.53 -26.00
C GLY A 336 -6.72 20.92 -25.63
N LYS A 337 -5.74 20.22 -26.22
CA LYS A 337 -4.31 20.40 -25.92
C LYS A 337 -3.78 21.78 -26.29
N ASP A 338 -4.30 22.39 -27.35
CA ASP A 338 -3.81 23.67 -27.88
C ASP A 338 -4.73 24.87 -27.58
N GLY A 339 -5.92 24.63 -27.01
CA GLY A 339 -6.87 25.69 -26.61
C GLY A 339 -6.66 26.18 -25.17
N ASP A 340 -6.98 27.45 -24.92
CA ASP A 340 -6.95 28.03 -23.56
C ASP A 340 -7.98 27.39 -22.63
N PHE A 341 -7.69 27.37 -21.32
CA PHE A 341 -8.64 26.91 -20.30
C PHE A 341 -9.84 27.85 -20.22
N ASP A 342 -11.03 27.30 -20.40
CA ASP A 342 -12.29 28.05 -20.43
C ASP A 342 -13.42 27.17 -19.85
N LEU A 343 -13.93 27.54 -18.66
CA LEU A 343 -14.92 26.76 -17.91
C LEU A 343 -16.24 26.64 -18.70
N LYS A 344 -16.46 25.46 -19.29
CA LYS A 344 -17.64 25.15 -20.10
C LYS A 344 -18.88 24.87 -19.25
N LEU A 345 -18.67 24.40 -18.02
CA LEU A 345 -19.73 24.17 -17.02
C LEU A 345 -19.37 24.85 -15.69
N PRO A 346 -20.36 25.33 -14.92
CA PRO A 346 -20.11 25.87 -13.58
C PRO A 346 -19.55 24.79 -12.64
N ARG A 347 -18.28 24.91 -12.25
CA ARG A 347 -17.66 24.13 -11.17
C ARG A 347 -16.96 25.06 -10.19
N SER A 348 -17.19 24.88 -8.90
CA SER A 348 -16.58 25.72 -7.87
C SER A 348 -15.09 25.42 -7.72
N LEU A 349 -14.24 26.42 -7.95
CA LEU A 349 -12.79 26.34 -7.72
C LEU A 349 -12.47 25.85 -6.30
N GLY A 350 -13.30 26.18 -5.31
CA GLY A 350 -13.07 25.80 -3.91
C GLY A 350 -13.03 24.29 -3.66
N LEU A 351 -13.66 23.47 -4.52
CA LEU A 351 -13.68 22.01 -4.39
C LEU A 351 -12.26 21.41 -4.44
N VAL A 352 -11.37 22.01 -5.23
CA VAL A 352 -9.95 21.61 -5.37
C VAL A 352 -9.24 21.52 -4.01
N ASN A 353 -9.50 22.46 -3.11
CA ASN A 353 -8.88 22.51 -1.79
C ASN A 353 -9.61 21.68 -0.71
N LYS A 354 -10.56 20.80 -1.04
CA LYS A 354 -11.23 19.91 -0.05
C LYS A 354 -10.21 19.23 0.86
N TYR A 355 -9.20 18.60 0.26
CA TYR A 355 -8.12 17.90 0.96
C TYR A 355 -6.73 18.49 0.70
N SER A 356 -6.62 19.47 -0.19
CA SER A 356 -5.36 19.94 -0.75
C SER A 356 -5.14 21.44 -0.56
N GLY A 357 -3.95 21.91 -0.92
CA GLY A 357 -3.63 23.33 -1.09
C GLY A 357 -3.17 23.62 -2.51
N LEU A 358 -3.99 23.34 -3.53
CA LEU A 358 -3.60 23.45 -4.94
C LEU A 358 -4.13 24.72 -5.63
N ILE A 359 -5.10 25.42 -5.05
CA ILE A 359 -5.56 26.72 -5.54
C ILE A 359 -4.46 27.78 -5.28
N ASN A 360 -4.20 28.66 -6.25
CA ASN A 360 -3.23 29.75 -6.07
C ASN A 360 -3.69 30.69 -4.93
N THR A 361 -2.78 31.07 -4.04
CA THR A 361 -3.10 31.78 -2.79
C THR A 361 -3.78 33.13 -3.00
N LYS A 362 -3.63 33.75 -4.18
CA LYS A 362 -4.32 35.01 -4.56
C LYS A 362 -5.86 34.91 -4.56
N TYR A 363 -6.44 33.70 -4.64
CA TYR A 363 -7.89 33.48 -4.60
C TYR A 363 -8.46 33.31 -3.18
N GLY A 364 -7.63 33.22 -2.14
CA GLY A 364 -8.09 33.26 -0.75
C GLY A 364 -8.85 32.03 -0.23
N TYR A 365 -8.84 30.90 -0.95
CA TYR A 365 -9.43 29.64 -0.48
C TYR A 365 -8.57 28.98 0.60
N PRO A 366 -9.13 28.59 1.77
CA PRO A 366 -8.41 27.77 2.75
C PRO A 366 -7.97 26.44 2.16
N GLU A 367 -6.82 25.92 2.61
CA GLU A 367 -6.29 24.61 2.23
C GLU A 367 -6.89 23.51 3.12
N SER A 368 -7.11 22.31 2.56
CA SER A 368 -7.64 21.11 3.24
C SER A 368 -8.89 21.37 4.11
N TRP A 369 -9.86 22.10 3.56
CA TRP A 369 -11.01 22.62 4.32
C TRP A 369 -12.11 21.60 4.63
N TRP A 370 -12.13 20.44 3.94
CA TRP A 370 -13.12 19.39 4.15
C TRP A 370 -12.84 18.64 5.44
N VAL A 371 -13.47 19.09 6.53
CA VAL A 371 -13.38 18.46 7.84
C VAL A 371 -14.73 18.52 8.54
N GLU A 372 -15.11 17.40 9.15
CA GLU A 372 -16.35 17.31 9.93
C GLU A 372 -16.37 18.33 11.08
N LYS A 373 -17.56 18.83 11.42
CA LYS A 373 -17.72 19.86 12.46
C LYS A 373 -17.23 19.31 13.79
N ASN A 374 -16.25 19.98 14.40
CA ASN A 374 -15.53 19.51 15.60
C ASN A 374 -14.88 18.11 15.44
N ARG A 375 -14.58 17.66 14.21
CA ARG A 375 -14.17 16.28 13.88
C ARG A 375 -15.15 15.23 14.42
N GLY A 376 -16.46 15.40 14.16
CA GLY A 376 -17.50 14.44 14.53
C GLY A 376 -17.82 14.38 16.05
N MET A 377 -17.20 15.25 16.86
CA MET A 377 -17.52 15.39 18.27
C MET A 377 -18.84 16.17 18.44
N VAL A 378 -19.79 15.57 19.16
CA VAL A 378 -21.10 16.13 19.47
C VAL A 378 -21.26 16.23 20.98
N LEU A 379 -21.77 17.38 21.46
CA LEU A 379 -22.18 17.59 22.84
C LEU A 379 -23.61 17.05 23.02
N ASP A 380 -23.79 16.05 23.87
CA ASP A 380 -25.08 15.45 24.19
C ASP A 380 -25.25 15.35 25.71
N LYS A 381 -26.31 15.95 26.26
CA LYS A 381 -26.63 16.01 27.70
C LYS A 381 -25.46 16.41 28.62
N GLY A 382 -24.54 17.23 28.13
CA GLY A 382 -23.36 17.71 28.86
C GLY A 382 -22.06 16.94 28.59
N ASP A 383 -22.13 15.76 27.97
CA ASP A 383 -20.97 14.96 27.58
C ASP A 383 -20.60 15.12 26.11
N TRP A 384 -19.31 15.25 25.83
CA TRP A 384 -18.79 15.25 24.47
C TRP A 384 -18.50 13.81 24.02
N SER A 385 -19.25 13.33 23.03
CA SER A 385 -19.09 12.00 22.43
C SER A 385 -18.73 12.10 20.95
N ASN A 386 -17.93 11.16 20.43
CA ASN A 386 -17.76 11.01 18.98
C ASN A 386 -18.99 10.27 18.44
N LYS A 387 -19.79 10.95 17.62
CA LYS A 387 -21.01 10.41 17.00
C LYS A 387 -20.88 10.32 15.47
N MET A 388 -19.75 9.83 14.98
CA MET A 388 -19.59 9.40 13.57
C MET A 388 -20.47 8.18 13.18
N TRP A 389 -21.52 7.88 13.95
CA TRP A 389 -22.57 6.92 13.64
C TRP A 389 -23.84 7.27 14.43
N GLY A 390 -25.01 6.81 13.95
CA GLY A 390 -26.30 6.98 14.63
C GLY A 390 -26.33 6.37 16.04
N ALA A 391 -27.06 7.01 16.95
CA ALA A 391 -27.12 6.67 18.39
C ALA A 391 -28.18 5.58 18.71
N PRO A 392 -28.28 5.00 19.94
CA PRO A 392 -27.57 5.35 21.19
C PRO A 392 -27.03 4.19 22.09
N ALA A 393 -26.23 4.57 23.11
CA ALA A 393 -25.88 3.85 24.37
C ALA A 393 -24.88 2.64 24.24
N ILE A 394 -24.00 2.28 25.21
CA ILE A 394 -23.70 2.72 26.60
C ILE A 394 -22.19 3.05 26.76
N ILE A 395 -21.84 3.73 27.86
CA ILE A 395 -20.54 4.35 28.23
C ILE A 395 -19.62 3.40 29.04
N PHE A 396 -18.31 3.39 28.77
CA PHE A 396 -17.29 3.52 29.84
C PHE A 396 -15.98 4.19 29.37
N ILE A 397 -15.82 5.44 29.83
CA ILE A 397 -14.61 6.18 30.23
C ILE A 397 -13.28 5.41 30.26
N LYS A 398 -12.06 5.92 29.97
CA LYS A 398 -11.39 7.08 29.31
C LYS A 398 -9.87 6.63 29.30
N LYS A 399 -8.85 7.23 28.67
CA LYS A 399 -8.57 8.63 28.28
C LYS A 399 -7.38 8.66 27.27
N SER A 400 -7.44 9.48 26.21
CA SER A 400 -6.30 9.75 25.31
C SER A 400 -6.25 11.24 24.92
N ILE A 401 -5.04 11.81 24.74
CA ILE A 401 -4.89 13.12 24.09
C ILE A 401 -4.64 12.85 22.61
N GLN A 402 -5.72 12.73 21.87
CA GLN A 402 -5.70 13.06 20.45
C GLN A 402 -6.07 14.53 20.25
N TRP A 403 -5.52 15.09 19.19
CA TRP A 403 -5.45 16.53 18.96
C TRP A 403 -6.80 17.17 18.63
N LYS A 404 -7.48 17.61 19.69
CA LYS A 404 -8.64 18.51 19.63
C LYS A 404 -8.17 19.96 19.59
N HIS A 405 -8.86 20.80 18.81
CA HIS A 405 -8.73 22.25 18.90
C HIS A 405 -9.14 22.77 20.29
N SER A 406 -8.16 22.93 21.19
CA SER A 406 -8.32 23.75 22.39
C SER A 406 -8.24 25.23 22.00
N LYS A 407 -9.41 25.86 21.82
CA LYS A 407 -9.52 27.32 21.65
C LYS A 407 -8.84 28.01 22.84
N GLY A 408 -7.68 28.65 22.59
CA GLY A 408 -6.95 29.43 23.59
C GLY A 408 -5.43 29.19 23.65
N LEU A 409 -4.90 28.10 23.07
CA LEU A 409 -3.47 27.74 23.20
C LEU A 409 -2.64 27.88 21.90
N TRP A 410 -3.25 28.35 20.81
CA TRP A 410 -2.66 28.31 19.46
C TRP A 410 -2.42 29.69 18.90
N LYS A 411 -1.15 30.05 18.68
CA LYS A 411 -0.80 31.15 17.77
C LYS A 411 -0.89 30.62 16.34
N SER A 412 -1.80 31.16 15.54
CA SER A 412 -1.94 30.79 14.13
C SER A 412 -0.69 31.18 13.34
N ASN A 413 0.04 30.22 12.81
CA ASN A 413 1.13 30.47 11.87
C ASN A 413 0.56 30.88 10.51
N LYS A 414 0.70 32.16 10.15
CA LYS A 414 0.23 32.73 8.86
C LYS A 414 1.29 32.69 7.75
N SER A 415 2.41 31.98 7.91
CA SER A 415 3.64 32.22 7.13
C SER A 415 4.19 31.04 6.33
N GLY A 416 3.53 29.89 6.29
CA GLY A 416 3.99 28.72 5.52
C GLY A 416 5.32 28.10 5.98
N ARG A 417 5.83 28.52 7.15
CA ARG A 417 7.03 27.93 7.79
C ARG A 417 6.66 26.64 8.53
N PRO A 418 7.53 25.61 8.53
CA PRO A 418 7.29 24.39 9.30
C PRO A 418 7.15 24.70 10.79
N ILE A 419 6.19 24.06 11.46
CA ILE A 419 5.67 24.55 12.74
C ILE A 419 6.43 23.92 13.91
N SER A 420 6.91 24.77 14.83
CA SER A 420 7.68 24.33 16.00
C SER A 420 6.80 23.67 17.05
N TRP A 421 7.11 22.40 17.31
CA TRP A 421 6.52 21.58 18.37
C TRP A 421 6.58 22.22 19.76
N LEU A 422 7.62 23.02 20.02
CA LEU A 422 7.86 23.71 21.28
C LEU A 422 7.11 25.06 21.37
N GLU A 423 6.82 25.71 20.23
CA GLU A 423 5.95 26.90 20.19
C GLU A 423 4.46 26.51 20.31
N GLN A 424 4.14 25.30 19.87
CA GLN A 424 2.81 24.69 19.88
C GLN A 424 2.38 24.18 21.26
N LEU A 425 3.31 23.62 22.03
CA LEU A 425 3.06 23.04 23.35
C LEU A 425 4.13 23.47 24.34
N ASP A 426 3.71 24.06 25.47
CA ASP A 426 4.60 24.30 26.61
C ASP A 426 4.93 22.99 27.34
N TRP A 427 5.92 22.28 26.80
CA TRP A 427 6.46 21.07 27.39
C TRP A 427 7.23 21.32 28.69
N SER A 428 7.56 22.56 29.06
CA SER A 428 8.18 22.83 30.38
C SER A 428 7.26 22.44 31.54
N ASN A 429 5.94 22.41 31.29
CA ASN A 429 4.91 22.09 32.27
C ASN A 429 4.25 20.71 32.05
N SER A 430 4.96 19.75 31.43
CA SER A 430 4.44 18.41 31.09
C SER A 430 3.87 17.60 32.26
N ARG A 431 4.21 17.95 33.51
CA ARG A 431 3.57 17.44 34.73
C ARG A 431 2.04 17.65 34.78
N ARG A 432 1.49 18.53 33.93
CA ARG A 432 0.04 18.72 33.72
C ARG A 432 -0.64 17.56 32.98
N PHE A 433 0.11 16.60 32.42
CA PHE A 433 -0.41 15.45 31.70
C PHE A 433 -0.15 14.09 32.41
N PRO A 434 -0.45 13.93 33.70
CA PRO A 434 -0.08 12.73 34.48
C PRO A 434 -0.84 11.45 34.10
N ARG A 435 -1.80 11.54 33.17
CA ARG A 435 -2.60 10.41 32.64
C ARG A 435 -2.54 10.34 31.10
N LEU A 436 -1.45 10.81 30.51
CA LEU A 436 -1.23 10.70 29.06
C LEU A 436 -0.66 9.32 28.75
N GLU A 437 -1.47 8.45 28.15
CA GLU A 437 -1.07 7.08 27.78
C GLU A 437 -0.61 6.94 26.33
N ILE A 438 -1.10 7.78 25.42
CA ILE A 438 -0.77 7.73 23.99
C ILE A 438 -0.45 9.15 23.53
N LEU A 439 0.74 9.34 22.95
CA LEU A 439 1.13 10.54 22.22
C LEU A 439 1.39 10.12 20.76
N SER A 440 0.46 10.45 19.87
CA SER A 440 0.52 10.14 18.44
C SER A 440 0.37 11.41 17.61
N VAL A 441 1.39 11.72 16.80
CA VAL A 441 1.45 12.87 15.87
C VAL A 441 2.16 12.56 14.54
N PRO A 442 2.08 11.35 13.94
CA PRO A 442 2.82 11.04 12.72
C PRO A 442 2.34 11.88 11.51
N GLY A 443 3.23 12.22 10.58
CA GLY A 443 2.87 12.83 9.29
C GLY A 443 2.48 14.32 9.34
N ASN A 444 2.94 15.10 10.33
CA ASN A 444 2.42 16.45 10.62
C ASN A 444 3.39 17.62 10.31
N GLN A 445 4.50 17.39 9.60
CA GLN A 445 5.54 18.40 9.31
C GLN A 445 6.08 19.15 10.57
N LEU A 446 5.93 18.55 11.75
CA LEU A 446 6.33 19.15 13.03
C LEU A 446 7.85 19.22 13.11
N ASN A 447 8.40 20.34 13.60
CA ASN A 447 9.84 20.50 13.76
C ASN A 447 10.26 20.88 15.19
N GLY A 448 11.57 20.92 15.42
CA GLY A 448 12.17 21.15 16.72
C GLY A 448 12.55 19.84 17.43
N GLN A 449 12.99 19.96 18.67
CA GLN A 449 13.50 18.81 19.44
C GLN A 449 12.40 18.07 20.19
N ILE A 450 12.57 16.76 20.37
CA ILE A 450 11.78 15.98 21.32
C ILE A 450 12.15 16.46 22.74
N PRO A 451 11.20 16.94 23.56
CA PRO A 451 11.51 17.54 24.85
C PRO A 451 11.73 16.48 25.92
N SER A 452 12.85 16.57 26.65
CA SER A 452 13.20 15.65 27.75
C SER A 452 12.15 15.60 28.87
N SER A 453 11.36 16.68 29.02
CA SER A 453 10.26 16.77 29.98
C SER A 453 9.07 15.85 29.64
N LEU A 454 9.00 15.27 28.42
CA LEU A 454 8.03 14.21 28.09
C LEU A 454 8.11 13.03 29.08
N SER A 455 9.29 12.80 29.67
CA SER A 455 9.55 11.83 30.74
C SER A 455 8.72 12.01 32.02
N HIS A 456 8.03 13.14 32.21
CA HIS A 456 7.08 13.35 33.30
C HIS A 456 5.71 12.69 33.05
N CYS A 457 5.38 12.32 31.81
CA CYS A 457 4.12 11.67 31.44
C CYS A 457 4.14 10.18 31.83
N LYS A 458 4.21 9.86 33.13
CA LYS A 458 4.48 8.50 33.64
C LYS A 458 3.51 7.40 33.22
N ALA A 459 2.33 7.75 32.71
CA ALA A 459 1.37 6.81 32.15
C ALA A 459 1.63 6.46 30.67
N LEU A 460 2.61 7.07 29.99
CA LEU A 460 2.79 6.94 28.55
C LEU A 460 3.17 5.51 28.15
N ARG A 461 2.34 4.91 27.30
CA ARG A 461 2.45 3.56 26.71
C ARG A 461 2.85 3.61 25.24
N VAL A 462 2.39 4.62 24.49
CA VAL A 462 2.71 4.75 23.05
C VAL A 462 3.28 6.13 22.77
N LEU A 463 4.46 6.16 22.14
CA LEU A 463 5.11 7.35 21.61
C LEU A 463 5.28 7.20 20.10
N TYR A 464 4.40 7.82 19.31
CA TYR A 464 4.40 7.76 17.85
C TYR A 464 4.55 9.16 17.24
N MET A 465 5.74 9.45 16.71
CA MET A 465 6.10 10.77 16.18
C MET A 465 6.77 10.71 14.79
N SER A 466 6.81 9.54 14.15
CA SER A 466 7.42 9.32 12.82
C SER A 466 6.89 10.25 11.71
N TYR A 467 7.56 10.31 10.55
CA TYR A 467 7.15 11.13 9.39
C TYR A 467 6.98 12.62 9.74
N ASN A 468 8.00 13.21 10.36
CA ASN A 468 8.02 14.61 10.79
C ASN A 468 9.42 15.20 10.61
N ALA A 469 9.55 16.52 10.80
CA ALA A 469 10.82 17.24 10.73
C ALA A 469 11.46 17.43 12.13
N PHE A 470 11.27 16.48 13.05
CA PHE A 470 11.90 16.51 14.38
C PHE A 470 13.43 16.45 14.25
N THR A 471 14.14 17.26 15.04
CA THR A 471 15.59 17.44 14.97
C THR A 471 16.25 17.21 16.33
N GLY A 472 17.57 17.03 16.33
CA GLY A 472 18.34 16.81 17.56
C GLY A 472 18.15 15.41 18.14
N THR A 473 18.52 15.23 19.41
CA THR A 473 18.66 13.89 20.01
C THR A 473 17.38 13.37 20.63
N VAL A 474 17.18 12.05 20.59
CA VAL A 474 16.20 11.34 21.42
C VAL A 474 16.59 11.48 22.91
N PRO A 475 15.77 12.11 23.78
CA PRO A 475 16.18 12.35 25.17
C PRO A 475 16.28 11.07 26.00
N SER A 476 17.40 10.89 26.70
CA SER A 476 17.62 9.73 27.57
C SER A 476 16.60 9.61 28.71
N GLN A 477 15.96 10.72 29.10
CA GLN A 477 14.91 10.72 30.11
C GLN A 477 13.64 9.97 29.67
N ILE A 478 13.44 9.67 28.38
CA ILE A 478 12.36 8.79 27.90
C ILE A 478 12.49 7.39 28.54
N GLY A 479 13.71 6.93 28.83
CA GLY A 479 13.98 5.71 29.62
C GLY A 479 13.41 5.69 31.04
N ASN A 480 12.84 6.80 31.53
CA ASN A 480 12.12 6.86 32.81
C ASN A 480 10.60 6.65 32.68
N LEU A 481 10.10 6.25 31.51
CA LEU A 481 8.68 5.98 31.24
C LEU A 481 8.40 4.48 31.33
N SER A 482 8.41 3.91 32.54
CA SER A 482 8.31 2.46 32.76
C SER A 482 7.04 1.77 32.24
N ALA A 483 6.02 2.53 31.83
CA ALA A 483 4.81 2.01 31.20
C ALA A 483 4.90 1.97 29.65
N LEU A 484 6.00 2.45 29.06
CA LEU A 484 6.15 2.61 27.62
C LEU A 484 6.29 1.24 26.94
N GLN A 485 5.48 1.04 25.90
CA GLN A 485 5.36 -0.18 25.11
C GLN A 485 5.91 0.07 23.70
N VAL A 486 5.38 1.09 23.01
CA VAL A 486 5.72 1.40 21.63
C VAL A 486 6.51 2.70 21.52
N ILE A 487 7.66 2.66 20.83
CA ILE A 487 8.42 3.82 20.33
C ILE A 487 8.47 3.78 18.80
N ARG A 488 7.79 4.72 18.14
CA ARG A 488 7.84 4.95 16.69
C ARG A 488 8.31 6.37 16.39
N LEU A 489 9.56 6.49 15.93
CA LEU A 489 10.26 7.76 15.64
C LEU A 489 10.92 7.76 14.24
N ALA A 490 10.48 6.86 13.35
CA ALA A 490 11.07 6.66 12.02
C ALA A 490 10.83 7.82 11.05
N ARG A 491 11.62 7.92 9.96
CA ARG A 491 11.52 8.98 8.93
C ARG A 491 11.43 10.38 9.57
N SER A 492 12.53 10.80 10.20
CA SER A 492 12.68 12.11 10.85
C SER A 492 14.14 12.58 10.80
N ASN A 493 14.41 13.82 11.21
CA ASN A 493 15.75 14.41 11.17
C ASN A 493 16.49 14.26 12.52
N LEU A 494 16.23 13.19 13.29
CA LEU A 494 16.83 12.97 14.61
C LEU A 494 18.31 12.60 14.48
N THR A 495 19.14 13.13 15.38
CA THR A 495 20.60 12.95 15.41
C THR A 495 21.06 12.37 16.75
N GLY A 496 22.37 12.13 16.92
CA GLY A 496 22.93 11.63 18.18
C GLY A 496 22.86 10.11 18.28
N ILE A 497 22.78 9.59 19.51
CA ILE A 497 22.83 8.16 19.80
C ILE A 497 21.48 7.62 20.28
N ILE A 498 21.25 6.31 20.13
CA ILE A 498 20.17 5.61 20.84
C ILE A 498 20.49 5.65 22.35
N PRO A 499 19.57 6.10 23.23
CA PRO A 499 19.87 6.17 24.66
C PRO A 499 19.95 4.78 25.31
N SER A 500 21.03 4.48 26.04
CA SER A 500 21.16 3.24 26.81
C SER A 500 20.07 3.06 27.88
N SER A 501 19.50 4.16 28.36
CA SER A 501 18.34 4.16 29.27
C SER A 501 17.07 3.55 28.67
N PHE A 502 17.02 3.28 27.37
CA PHE A 502 15.93 2.50 26.77
C PHE A 502 15.88 1.07 27.31
N GLY A 503 17.01 0.49 27.76
CA GLY A 503 17.05 -0.81 28.43
C GLY A 503 16.24 -0.88 29.74
N ASN A 504 15.91 0.26 30.36
CA ASN A 504 15.07 0.31 31.56
C ASN A 504 13.57 0.09 31.27
N LEU A 505 13.15 0.10 30.01
CA LEU A 505 11.75 0.12 29.59
C LEU A 505 11.22 -1.33 29.48
N SER A 506 11.12 -2.04 30.60
CA SER A 506 10.82 -3.49 30.59
C SER A 506 9.45 -3.90 30.02
N MET A 507 8.54 -2.96 29.76
CA MET A 507 7.25 -3.19 29.09
C MET A 507 7.29 -3.01 27.57
N LEU A 508 8.44 -2.65 27.01
CA LEU A 508 8.59 -2.19 25.64
C LEU A 508 8.52 -3.37 24.65
N ASP A 509 7.57 -3.31 23.71
CA ASP A 509 7.28 -4.33 22.70
C ASP A 509 7.83 -3.94 21.30
N GLU A 510 7.97 -2.65 21.02
CA GLU A 510 8.34 -2.15 19.69
C GLU A 510 9.27 -0.92 19.73
N ILE A 511 10.44 -1.00 19.08
CA ILE A 511 11.33 0.13 18.79
C ILE A 511 11.48 0.27 17.27
N LEU A 512 10.86 1.29 16.67
CA LEU A 512 11.08 1.69 15.28
C LEU A 512 11.67 3.11 15.21
N ILE A 513 12.95 3.21 14.87
CA ILE A 513 13.70 4.47 14.70
C ILE A 513 14.50 4.46 13.38
N SER A 514 13.98 3.75 12.38
CA SER A 514 14.56 3.70 11.03
C SER A 514 14.57 5.07 10.34
N GLU A 515 15.43 5.27 9.34
CA GLU A 515 15.45 6.46 8.47
C GLU A 515 15.55 7.78 9.26
N ASN A 516 16.64 7.90 10.02
CA ASN A 516 17.04 9.10 10.75
C ASN A 516 18.55 9.34 10.59
N TYR A 517 19.10 10.36 11.26
CA TYR A 517 20.53 10.67 11.27
C TYR A 517 21.25 10.18 12.55
N ILE A 518 20.73 9.13 13.20
CA ILE A 518 21.30 8.55 14.43
C ILE A 518 22.62 7.83 14.11
N HIS A 519 23.60 7.92 15.00
CA HIS A 519 24.95 7.39 14.83
C HIS A 519 25.48 6.79 16.14
N GLY A 520 26.67 6.18 16.10
CA GLY A 520 27.32 5.61 17.29
C GLY A 520 26.91 4.16 17.55
N ASN A 521 27.09 3.64 18.77
CA ASN A 521 26.82 2.22 19.04
C ASN A 521 25.35 1.96 19.39
N ILE A 522 24.84 0.80 18.98
CA ILE A 522 23.61 0.25 19.56
C ILE A 522 23.91 -0.08 21.04
N PRO A 523 23.12 0.39 22.02
CA PRO A 523 23.38 0.12 23.44
C PRO A 523 23.17 -1.35 23.77
N ARG A 524 24.14 -1.97 24.46
CA ARG A 524 24.03 -3.36 24.95
C ARG A 524 22.87 -3.54 25.93
N GLU A 525 22.48 -2.46 26.60
CA GLU A 525 21.38 -2.39 27.55
C GLU A 525 20.01 -2.69 26.92
N LEU A 526 19.84 -2.52 25.59
CA LEU A 526 18.64 -2.99 24.88
C LEU A 526 18.44 -4.51 24.99
N GLY A 527 19.53 -5.27 25.18
CA GLY A 527 19.49 -6.72 25.46
C GLY A 527 18.76 -7.12 26.74
N GLN A 528 18.32 -6.16 27.57
CA GLN A 528 17.52 -6.40 28.77
C GLN A 528 16.01 -6.43 28.48
N LEU A 529 15.59 -6.03 27.27
CA LEU A 529 14.19 -5.84 26.89
C LEU A 529 13.52 -7.13 26.46
N LEU A 530 13.41 -8.12 27.35
CA LEU A 530 12.92 -9.48 27.02
C LEU A 530 11.49 -9.55 26.44
N ASN A 531 10.69 -8.48 26.55
CA ASN A 531 9.36 -8.35 25.94
C ASN A 531 9.36 -7.71 24.54
N LEU A 532 10.51 -7.23 24.07
CA LEU A 532 10.67 -6.56 22.78
C LEU A 532 10.47 -7.58 21.65
N LYS A 533 9.52 -7.29 20.76
CA LYS A 533 9.16 -8.12 19.60
C LYS A 533 9.76 -7.58 18.32
N TYR A 534 9.80 -6.26 18.16
CA TYR A 534 10.20 -5.61 16.91
C TYR A 534 11.30 -4.58 17.18
N LEU A 535 12.46 -4.76 16.53
CA LEU A 535 13.60 -3.85 16.58
C LEU A 535 13.95 -3.37 15.17
N GLY A 536 13.46 -2.19 14.80
CA GLY A 536 13.73 -1.51 13.53
C GLY A 536 14.62 -0.29 13.71
N LEU A 537 15.87 -0.36 13.24
CA LEU A 537 16.87 0.71 13.28
C LEU A 537 17.45 1.01 11.89
N GLY A 538 16.88 0.47 10.82
CA GLY A 538 17.44 0.52 9.46
C GLY A 538 17.62 1.93 8.88
N GLY A 539 18.60 2.13 7.99
CA GLY A 539 18.77 3.39 7.26
C GLY A 539 19.15 4.60 8.11
N ASN A 540 20.00 4.42 9.12
CA ASN A 540 20.57 5.52 9.92
C ASN A 540 21.99 5.89 9.46
N ASN A 541 22.57 6.94 10.04
CA ASN A 541 24.00 7.22 9.89
C ASN A 541 24.84 6.08 10.50
N PRO A 542 26.15 5.96 10.16
CA PRO A 542 26.97 4.83 10.57
C PRO A 542 26.86 4.49 12.07
N LEU A 543 26.23 3.34 12.32
CA LEU A 543 26.20 2.72 13.62
C LEU A 543 27.46 1.84 13.76
N GLY A 544 28.02 1.77 14.96
CA GLY A 544 29.31 1.12 15.21
C GLY A 544 29.22 -0.41 15.25
N LYS A 545 29.29 -0.99 16.45
CA LYS A 545 29.13 -2.44 16.64
C LYS A 545 27.73 -2.79 17.14
N THR A 546 27.17 -3.88 16.61
CA THR A 546 26.00 -4.54 17.19
C THR A 546 26.46 -5.36 18.40
N PRO A 547 26.02 -5.04 19.64
CA PRO A 547 26.39 -5.84 20.80
C PRO A 547 25.64 -7.18 20.78
N GLU A 548 26.34 -8.25 21.14
CA GLU A 548 25.82 -9.62 21.15
C GLU A 548 24.51 -9.77 21.95
N SER A 549 24.32 -8.95 22.99
CA SER A 549 23.12 -8.95 23.82
C SER A 549 21.81 -8.62 23.08
N ILE A 550 21.85 -8.02 21.88
CA ILE A 550 20.66 -7.87 21.02
C ILE A 550 20.14 -9.24 20.57
N PHE A 551 21.04 -10.17 20.27
CA PHE A 551 20.69 -11.52 19.85
C PHE A 551 20.31 -12.45 21.01
N ASN A 552 20.22 -11.94 22.23
CA ASN A 552 19.76 -12.67 23.42
C ASN A 552 18.33 -12.26 23.86
N ILE A 553 17.65 -11.41 23.10
CA ILE A 553 16.30 -10.93 23.43
C ILE A 553 15.27 -11.96 22.94
N SER A 554 14.97 -12.95 23.77
CA SER A 554 14.12 -14.11 23.43
C SER A 554 12.69 -13.78 22.97
N GLY A 555 12.20 -12.55 23.22
CA GLY A 555 10.90 -12.07 22.74
C GLY A 555 10.86 -11.59 21.29
N LEU A 556 12.02 -11.41 20.64
CA LEU A 556 12.10 -10.83 19.29
C LEU A 556 11.46 -11.75 18.24
N GLN A 557 10.60 -11.14 17.43
CA GLN A 557 9.99 -11.67 16.22
C GLN A 557 10.62 -11.02 14.96
N SER A 558 11.07 -9.76 15.05
CA SER A 558 11.71 -9.06 13.92
C SER A 558 12.93 -8.26 14.35
N ILE A 559 14.03 -8.47 13.63
CA ILE A 559 15.25 -7.66 13.67
C ILE A 559 15.43 -7.01 12.29
N SER A 560 15.32 -5.68 12.22
CA SER A 560 15.60 -4.89 11.03
C SER A 560 16.68 -3.85 11.32
N LEU A 561 17.89 -4.16 10.87
CA LEU A 561 19.11 -3.36 11.06
C LEU A 561 19.76 -2.95 9.72
N ALA A 562 19.06 -3.10 8.61
CA ALA A 562 19.61 -2.92 7.27
C ALA A 562 20.15 -1.49 7.02
N SER A 563 21.17 -1.35 6.18
CA SER A 563 21.72 -0.05 5.75
C SER A 563 22.19 0.84 6.91
N ASN A 564 23.05 0.33 7.78
CA ASN A 564 23.57 1.05 8.97
C ASN A 564 25.10 1.04 9.10
N ASN A 565 25.83 0.39 8.19
CA ASN A 565 27.29 0.20 8.27
C ASN A 565 27.76 -0.50 9.57
N LEU A 566 26.90 -1.34 10.18
CA LEU A 566 27.18 -2.06 11.43
C LEU A 566 28.26 -3.12 11.24
N SER A 567 29.21 -3.21 12.18
CA SER A 567 30.27 -4.22 12.18
C SER A 567 30.15 -5.19 13.37
N SER A 568 29.85 -6.46 13.09
CA SER A 568 29.79 -7.54 14.09
C SER A 568 29.86 -8.91 13.42
N SER A 569 29.76 -9.97 14.22
CA SER A 569 29.43 -11.34 13.74
C SER A 569 28.11 -11.79 14.35
N LEU A 570 27.42 -12.73 13.69
CA LEU A 570 26.27 -13.40 14.30
C LEU A 570 26.76 -14.41 15.35
N PRO A 571 26.17 -14.47 16.56
CA PRO A 571 26.60 -15.40 17.59
C PRO A 571 26.19 -16.83 17.22
N SER A 572 27.03 -17.80 17.60
CA SER A 572 26.80 -19.22 17.29
C SER A 572 25.57 -19.83 17.97
N THR A 573 24.90 -19.11 18.87
CA THR A 573 23.67 -19.51 19.56
C THR A 573 22.42 -18.76 19.07
N ILE A 574 22.50 -17.95 18.01
CA ILE A 574 21.44 -17.00 17.61
C ILE A 574 20.01 -17.60 17.57
N GLY A 575 19.76 -18.70 16.86
CA GLY A 575 18.41 -19.28 16.80
C GLY A 575 17.99 -20.05 18.06
N LEU A 576 18.93 -20.42 18.94
CA LEU A 576 18.62 -20.91 20.29
C LEU A 576 18.22 -19.77 21.23
N SER A 577 18.78 -18.58 21.00
CA SER A 577 18.57 -17.38 21.81
C SER A 577 17.35 -16.56 21.36
N LEU A 578 16.96 -16.69 20.09
CA LEU A 578 15.82 -16.01 19.45
C LEU A 578 14.82 -17.03 18.86
N PRO A 579 14.19 -17.91 19.66
CA PRO A 579 13.39 -19.02 19.14
C PRO A 579 12.10 -18.58 18.42
N ASN A 580 11.65 -17.34 18.62
CA ASN A 580 10.44 -16.77 18.02
C ASN A 580 10.72 -15.86 16.81
N LEU A 581 11.95 -15.86 16.28
CA LEU A 581 12.35 -14.93 15.22
C LEU A 581 11.71 -15.32 13.89
N GLU A 582 10.98 -14.38 13.29
CA GLU A 582 10.30 -14.50 11.99
C GLU A 582 11.07 -13.76 10.88
N TYR A 583 11.70 -12.62 11.22
CA TYR A 583 12.39 -11.75 10.27
C TYR A 583 13.81 -11.40 10.76
N LEU A 584 14.83 -11.74 9.97
CA LEU A 584 16.22 -11.36 10.18
C LEU A 584 16.72 -10.52 8.99
N LEU A 585 16.59 -9.20 9.09
CA LEU A 585 16.89 -8.25 8.02
C LEU A 585 18.10 -7.38 8.40
N ILE A 586 19.30 -7.79 8.01
CA ILE A 586 20.56 -7.11 8.35
C ILE A 586 21.39 -6.71 7.12
N ALA A 587 20.75 -6.65 5.95
CA ALA A 587 21.35 -6.30 4.68
C ALA A 587 22.14 -4.98 4.68
N SER A 588 23.09 -4.82 3.75
CA SER A 588 23.85 -3.56 3.56
C SER A 588 24.56 -3.07 4.83
N ASN A 589 25.42 -3.92 5.37
CA ASN A 589 26.20 -3.67 6.59
C ASN A 589 27.64 -4.22 6.45
N GLN A 590 28.37 -4.29 7.56
CA GLN A 590 29.71 -4.87 7.65
C GLN A 590 29.72 -6.09 8.58
N PHE A 591 28.63 -6.89 8.61
CA PHE A 591 28.65 -8.15 9.35
C PHE A 591 29.60 -9.14 8.69
N SER A 592 30.33 -9.90 9.50
CA SER A 592 31.40 -10.80 9.06
C SER A 592 31.44 -12.07 9.92
N GLY A 593 32.28 -13.03 9.52
CA GLY A 593 32.33 -14.36 10.13
C GLY A 593 31.57 -15.39 9.29
N ILE A 594 31.48 -16.59 9.84
CA ILE A 594 30.67 -17.68 9.27
C ILE A 594 29.21 -17.50 9.69
N ILE A 595 28.28 -17.71 8.76
CA ILE A 595 26.84 -17.72 9.05
C ILE A 595 26.54 -18.92 9.98
N PRO A 596 26.04 -18.74 11.21
CA PRO A 596 25.77 -19.86 12.11
C PRO A 596 24.62 -20.73 11.61
N GLY A 597 24.86 -22.03 11.41
CA GLY A 597 23.79 -22.97 11.07
C GLY A 597 22.69 -23.10 12.15
N SER A 598 22.98 -22.65 13.38
CA SER A 598 22.00 -22.55 14.47
C SER A 598 20.95 -21.45 14.28
N ILE A 599 21.05 -20.60 13.25
CA ILE A 599 19.94 -19.73 12.81
C ILE A 599 18.67 -20.58 12.60
N SER A 600 18.82 -21.78 12.03
CA SER A 600 17.72 -22.71 11.75
C SER A 600 17.00 -23.24 13.00
N ASN A 601 17.53 -23.01 14.21
CA ASN A 601 16.80 -23.33 15.44
C ASN A 601 15.64 -22.36 15.72
N ALA A 602 15.63 -21.17 15.10
CA ALA A 602 14.46 -20.29 15.06
C ALA A 602 13.53 -20.76 13.93
N SER A 603 12.74 -21.81 14.21
CA SER A 603 11.96 -22.52 13.17
C SER A 603 10.90 -21.66 12.48
N SER A 604 10.47 -20.56 13.10
CA SER A 604 9.48 -19.62 12.57
C SER A 604 10.07 -18.57 11.59
N LEU A 605 11.32 -18.70 11.17
CA LEU A 605 11.96 -17.77 10.24
C LEU A 605 11.31 -17.82 8.85
N ILE A 606 10.58 -16.76 8.52
CA ILE A 606 9.94 -16.52 7.23
C ILE A 606 10.90 -15.82 6.26
N ARG A 607 11.68 -14.84 6.76
CA ARG A 607 12.56 -14.02 5.91
C ARG A 607 13.94 -13.79 6.51
N ILE A 608 14.95 -14.19 5.74
CA ILE A 608 16.37 -14.00 6.04
C ILE A 608 16.97 -13.11 4.94
N ASP A 609 17.48 -11.93 5.31
CA ASP A 609 18.23 -11.06 4.42
C ASP A 609 19.56 -10.65 5.06
N LEU A 610 20.62 -11.31 4.59
CA LEU A 610 22.02 -11.14 4.98
C LEU A 610 22.83 -10.46 3.85
N SER A 611 22.17 -9.94 2.81
CA SER A 611 22.83 -9.42 1.61
C SER A 611 23.75 -8.23 1.87
N HIS A 612 24.70 -7.98 0.95
CA HIS A 612 25.63 -6.84 1.02
C HIS A 612 26.34 -6.73 2.38
N ASN A 613 27.08 -7.78 2.73
CA ASN A 613 27.84 -7.91 3.96
C ASN A 613 29.22 -8.53 3.68
N LEU A 614 29.94 -8.96 4.72
CA LEU A 614 31.28 -9.55 4.68
C LEU A 614 31.28 -10.98 5.26
N PHE A 615 30.16 -11.71 5.17
CA PHE A 615 30.08 -13.11 5.59
C PHE A 615 30.95 -14.00 4.69
N TYR A 616 31.62 -14.99 5.28
CA TYR A 616 32.50 -15.92 4.58
C TYR A 616 32.28 -17.36 5.02
N GLY A 617 32.84 -18.32 4.29
CA GLY A 617 32.56 -19.75 4.49
C GLY A 617 31.33 -20.17 3.71
N GLU A 618 30.68 -21.25 4.13
CA GLU A 618 29.58 -21.87 3.39
C GLU A 618 28.21 -21.28 3.76
N VAL A 619 27.25 -21.35 2.83
CA VAL A 619 25.82 -21.19 3.15
C VAL A 619 25.38 -22.40 3.97
N PRO A 620 24.81 -22.23 5.18
CA PRO A 620 24.45 -23.37 6.02
C PRO A 620 23.41 -24.27 5.36
N VAL A 621 23.75 -25.55 5.18
CA VAL A 621 22.79 -26.57 4.70
C VAL A 621 21.58 -26.71 5.64
N THR A 622 21.74 -26.37 6.92
CA THR A 622 20.63 -26.34 7.89
C THR A 622 19.56 -25.32 7.56
N PHE A 623 19.77 -24.37 6.63
CA PHE A 623 18.67 -23.52 6.14
C PHE A 623 17.53 -24.34 5.51
N GLY A 624 17.81 -25.56 5.03
CA GLY A 624 16.77 -26.52 4.62
C GLY A 624 15.84 -27.00 5.75
N ASP A 625 16.18 -26.78 7.03
CA ASP A 625 15.33 -27.14 8.16
C ASP A 625 14.24 -26.08 8.44
N LEU A 626 14.33 -24.91 7.80
CA LEU A 626 13.36 -23.81 7.93
C LEU A 626 12.20 -24.00 6.95
N VAL A 627 11.15 -24.69 7.40
CA VAL A 627 10.00 -25.05 6.57
C VAL A 627 9.16 -23.85 6.13
N ASP A 628 9.03 -22.84 7.01
CA ASP A 628 8.24 -21.61 6.80
C ASP A 628 9.02 -20.52 6.00
N LEU A 629 10.24 -20.80 5.54
CA LEU A 629 11.13 -19.83 4.91
C LEU A 629 10.66 -19.47 3.49
N GLN A 630 10.19 -18.24 3.32
CA GLN A 630 9.70 -17.67 2.06
C GLN A 630 10.77 -16.89 1.30
N PHE A 631 11.66 -16.16 2.00
CA PHE A 631 12.68 -15.34 1.36
C PHE A 631 14.05 -15.57 2.00
N LEU A 632 15.03 -15.92 1.17
CA LEU A 632 16.43 -16.06 1.54
C LEU A 632 17.32 -15.23 0.61
N SER A 633 17.97 -14.21 1.17
CA SER A 633 19.02 -13.45 0.51
C SER A 633 20.34 -13.52 1.28
N VAL A 634 21.40 -13.92 0.58
CA VAL A 634 22.80 -13.86 1.03
C VAL A 634 23.71 -13.22 -0.03
N GLU A 635 23.11 -12.55 -1.02
CA GLU A 635 23.81 -11.92 -2.15
C GLU A 635 24.90 -10.93 -1.70
N SER A 636 25.98 -10.80 -2.49
CA SER A 636 27.03 -9.81 -2.24
C SER A 636 27.71 -10.03 -0.87
N ASN A 637 28.35 -11.19 -0.74
CA ASN A 637 29.15 -11.61 0.41
C ASN A 637 30.44 -12.33 -0.10
N GLN A 638 31.16 -13.00 0.79
CA GLN A 638 32.38 -13.77 0.49
C GLN A 638 32.15 -15.29 0.66
N LEU A 639 30.93 -15.75 0.38
CA LEU A 639 30.51 -17.13 0.59
C LEU A 639 31.06 -18.06 -0.50
N ILE A 640 31.50 -19.25 -0.08
CA ILE A 640 32.09 -20.29 -0.92
C ILE A 640 31.22 -21.54 -0.91
N ASN A 641 31.43 -22.46 -1.87
CA ASN A 641 30.93 -23.83 -1.76
C ASN A 641 31.81 -24.67 -0.82
N ASP A 642 31.26 -25.78 -0.33
CA ASP A 642 32.01 -26.88 0.30
C ASP A 642 33.18 -27.30 -0.61
N PRO A 643 34.45 -27.19 -0.16
CA PRO A 643 35.62 -27.56 -0.96
C PRO A 643 35.69 -29.05 -1.35
N SER A 644 34.92 -29.92 -0.69
CA SER A 644 34.83 -31.35 -0.97
C SER A 644 33.77 -31.70 -2.02
N SER A 645 32.89 -30.75 -2.39
CA SER A 645 31.82 -30.92 -3.36
C SER A 645 31.98 -30.00 -4.57
N LEU A 646 31.64 -30.50 -5.76
CA LEU A 646 31.42 -29.64 -6.92
C LEU A 646 30.00 -29.06 -6.94
N GLU A 647 29.01 -29.79 -6.42
CA GLU A 647 27.62 -29.34 -6.33
C GLU A 647 27.40 -28.38 -5.17
N LEU A 648 26.53 -27.38 -5.38
CA LEU A 648 26.07 -26.47 -4.33
C LEU A 648 25.12 -27.18 -3.35
N GLY A 649 25.69 -27.86 -2.35
CA GLY A 649 24.95 -28.73 -1.42
C GLY A 649 23.80 -28.03 -0.66
N PHE A 650 23.93 -26.73 -0.38
CA PHE A 650 22.87 -25.95 0.25
C PHE A 650 21.60 -25.84 -0.61
N LEU A 651 21.72 -25.81 -1.95
CA LEU A 651 20.56 -25.81 -2.85
C LEU A 651 19.78 -27.14 -2.73
N THR A 652 20.47 -28.26 -2.53
CA THR A 652 19.81 -29.55 -2.25
C THR A 652 19.04 -29.50 -0.93
N ALA A 653 19.60 -28.88 0.11
CA ALA A 653 18.92 -28.78 1.41
C ALA A 653 17.68 -27.87 1.35
N LEU A 654 17.72 -26.76 0.62
CA LEU A 654 16.59 -25.84 0.42
C LEU A 654 15.39 -26.47 -0.30
N THR A 655 15.51 -27.69 -0.86
CA THR A 655 14.35 -28.45 -1.39
C THR A 655 13.33 -28.86 -0.32
N ASN A 656 13.70 -28.75 0.96
CA ASN A 656 12.82 -28.94 2.10
C ASN A 656 12.01 -27.70 2.48
N CYS A 657 12.48 -26.49 2.15
CA CYS A 657 11.74 -25.24 2.36
C CYS A 657 10.58 -25.20 1.35
N ARG A 658 9.36 -25.50 1.81
CA ARG A 658 8.22 -25.69 0.89
C ARG A 658 7.59 -24.39 0.42
N ASP A 659 7.74 -23.32 1.19
CA ASP A 659 7.14 -22.02 0.89
C ASP A 659 8.16 -20.99 0.36
N LEU A 660 9.37 -21.42 -0.03
CA LEU A 660 10.43 -20.55 -0.53
C LEU A 660 10.07 -19.88 -1.87
N GLU A 661 9.67 -18.61 -1.83
CA GLU A 661 9.29 -17.76 -2.96
C GLU A 661 10.49 -17.09 -3.65
N THR A 662 11.50 -16.65 -2.87
CA THR A 662 12.64 -15.89 -3.41
C THR A 662 13.97 -16.36 -2.83
N LEU A 663 14.92 -16.66 -3.71
CA LEU A 663 16.27 -17.10 -3.39
C LEU A 663 17.31 -16.22 -4.11
N VAL A 664 18.06 -15.42 -3.34
CA VAL A 664 19.07 -14.48 -3.86
C VAL A 664 20.44 -14.82 -3.27
N VAL A 665 21.31 -15.44 -4.07
CA VAL A 665 22.63 -15.95 -3.64
C VAL A 665 23.76 -15.49 -4.57
N GLY A 666 23.48 -14.49 -5.41
CA GLY A 666 24.42 -13.89 -6.35
C GLY A 666 25.64 -13.23 -5.70
N ILE A 667 26.60 -12.81 -6.53
CA ILE A 667 27.75 -11.99 -6.15
C ILE A 667 28.51 -12.62 -4.95
N ASN A 668 28.81 -13.91 -5.04
CA ASN A 668 29.52 -14.69 -4.02
C ASN A 668 30.52 -15.66 -4.69
N PRO A 669 31.73 -15.87 -4.16
CA PRO A 669 32.72 -16.79 -4.75
C PRO A 669 32.38 -18.30 -4.59
N LEU A 670 31.13 -18.70 -4.86
CA LEU A 670 30.62 -20.06 -4.71
C LEU A 670 31.38 -21.08 -5.56
N ASN A 671 31.67 -20.77 -6.83
CA ASN A 671 32.56 -21.56 -7.69
C ASN A 671 32.13 -23.04 -7.96
N GLY A 672 30.89 -23.43 -7.65
CA GLY A 672 30.34 -24.78 -7.85
C GLY A 672 29.48 -24.95 -9.11
N ILE A 673 28.74 -26.06 -9.17
CA ILE A 673 27.73 -26.39 -10.20
C ILE A 673 26.33 -26.48 -9.57
N LEU A 674 25.29 -26.19 -10.34
CA LEU A 674 23.90 -26.38 -9.91
C LEU A 674 23.58 -27.88 -9.80
N PRO A 675 23.12 -28.39 -8.65
CA PRO A 675 22.76 -29.80 -8.49
C PRO A 675 21.43 -30.13 -9.20
N LYS A 676 21.23 -31.39 -9.59
CA LYS A 676 19.95 -31.86 -10.18
C LYS A 676 18.74 -31.67 -9.26
N SER A 677 18.97 -31.70 -7.95
CA SER A 677 17.99 -31.42 -6.91
C SER A 677 17.35 -30.02 -7.01
N ILE A 678 17.95 -29.10 -7.78
CA ILE A 678 17.39 -27.75 -7.98
C ILE A 678 15.98 -27.79 -8.56
N GLY A 679 15.63 -28.80 -9.37
CA GLY A 679 14.27 -29.03 -9.86
C GLY A 679 13.25 -29.50 -8.82
N ASN A 680 13.68 -29.68 -7.57
CA ASN A 680 12.84 -30.04 -6.42
C ASN A 680 12.79 -28.90 -5.37
N LEU A 681 13.32 -27.70 -5.67
CA LEU A 681 13.07 -26.52 -4.84
C LEU A 681 11.56 -26.22 -4.75
N SER A 682 11.17 -25.31 -3.86
CA SER A 682 9.77 -24.95 -3.64
C SER A 682 9.01 -24.73 -4.95
N ASN A 683 7.79 -25.26 -5.03
CA ASN A 683 6.86 -24.92 -6.11
C ASN A 683 6.38 -23.47 -6.01
N SER A 684 6.56 -22.79 -4.88
CA SER A 684 6.29 -21.36 -4.70
C SER A 684 7.43 -20.47 -5.20
N LEU A 685 8.59 -21.03 -5.59
CA LEU A 685 9.77 -20.26 -5.97
C LEU A 685 9.53 -19.45 -7.25
N GLU A 686 9.30 -18.14 -7.09
CA GLU A 686 9.10 -17.19 -8.18
C GLU A 686 10.42 -16.59 -8.69
N ALA A 687 11.43 -16.44 -7.82
CA ALA A 687 12.65 -15.76 -8.18
C ALA A 687 13.93 -16.45 -7.66
N PHE A 688 14.86 -16.74 -8.57
CA PHE A 688 16.16 -17.32 -8.27
C PHE A 688 17.30 -16.51 -8.93
N TYR A 689 18.13 -15.88 -8.10
CA TYR A 689 19.28 -15.09 -8.51
C TYR A 689 20.57 -15.72 -8.00
N ILE A 690 21.47 -16.08 -8.92
CA ILE A 690 22.83 -16.57 -8.62
C ILE A 690 23.82 -16.00 -9.64
N SER A 691 23.59 -14.75 -10.07
CA SER A 691 24.49 -14.01 -10.96
C SER A 691 25.85 -13.72 -10.33
N ALA A 692 26.90 -13.64 -11.14
CA ALA A 692 28.26 -13.30 -10.72
C ALA A 692 28.84 -14.19 -9.59
N SER A 693 28.42 -15.46 -9.50
CA SER A 693 28.84 -16.39 -8.43
C SER A 693 29.87 -17.45 -8.85
N GLY A 694 30.47 -17.30 -10.03
CA GLY A 694 31.49 -18.23 -10.55
C GLY A 694 30.95 -19.62 -10.89
N ILE A 695 29.64 -19.75 -11.14
CA ILE A 695 28.98 -21.03 -11.43
C ILE A 695 29.52 -21.66 -12.72
N LYS A 696 29.71 -22.98 -12.69
CA LYS A 696 30.35 -23.78 -13.74
C LYS A 696 29.39 -24.85 -14.28
N GLY A 697 29.75 -25.40 -15.43
CA GLY A 697 29.06 -26.56 -16.02
C GLY A 697 27.84 -26.17 -16.84
N THR A 698 26.92 -27.11 -17.00
CA THR A 698 25.66 -26.90 -17.74
C THR A 698 24.52 -26.57 -16.79
N ILE A 699 23.59 -25.72 -17.22
CA ILE A 699 22.29 -25.59 -16.54
C ILE A 699 21.57 -26.94 -16.67
N THR A 700 21.23 -27.56 -15.53
CA THR A 700 20.59 -28.88 -15.53
C THR A 700 19.14 -28.77 -16.01
N SER A 701 18.68 -29.74 -16.81
CA SER A 701 17.33 -29.77 -17.39
C SER A 701 16.21 -29.70 -16.35
N GLU A 702 16.48 -30.23 -15.16
CA GLU A 702 15.60 -30.30 -14.01
C GLU A 702 15.20 -28.91 -13.49
N ILE A 703 15.93 -27.83 -13.83
CA ILE A 703 15.50 -26.46 -13.52
C ILE A 703 14.13 -26.13 -14.15
N GLY A 704 13.76 -26.80 -15.24
CA GLY A 704 12.45 -26.66 -15.90
C GLY A 704 11.28 -27.26 -15.10
N ASN A 705 11.54 -27.97 -13.99
CA ASN A 705 10.50 -28.43 -13.07
C ASN A 705 9.96 -27.29 -12.17
N LEU A 706 10.68 -26.16 -12.06
CA LEU A 706 10.31 -25.02 -11.23
C LEU A 706 9.20 -24.20 -11.91
N SER A 707 7.97 -24.72 -11.88
CA SER A 707 6.86 -24.26 -12.73
C SER A 707 6.37 -22.84 -12.46
N ASN A 708 6.67 -22.28 -11.28
CA ASN A 708 6.30 -20.91 -10.92
C ASN A 708 7.47 -19.92 -11.01
N LEU A 709 8.66 -20.36 -11.45
CA LEU A 709 9.84 -19.51 -11.54
C LEU A 709 9.68 -18.44 -12.63
N VAL A 710 9.41 -17.21 -12.21
CA VAL A 710 9.26 -16.01 -13.04
C VAL A 710 10.62 -15.43 -13.43
N ILE A 711 11.56 -15.38 -12.47
CA ILE A 711 12.87 -14.75 -12.66
C ILE A 711 13.98 -15.76 -12.39
N LEU A 712 14.78 -16.05 -13.42
CA LEU A 712 16.01 -16.83 -13.32
C LEU A 712 17.20 -15.97 -13.76
N ASN A 713 17.97 -15.45 -12.81
CA ASN A 713 19.17 -14.67 -13.10
C ASN A 713 20.46 -15.48 -12.86
N LEU A 714 21.06 -15.93 -13.96
CA LEU A 714 22.35 -16.63 -14.00
C LEU A 714 23.48 -15.77 -14.61
N GLY A 715 23.27 -14.46 -14.75
CA GLY A 715 24.18 -13.54 -15.44
C GLY A 715 25.61 -13.53 -14.87
N GLU A 716 26.59 -13.11 -15.67
CA GLU A 716 28.00 -12.94 -15.26
C GLU A 716 28.71 -14.21 -14.72
N ASN A 717 28.10 -15.39 -14.85
CA ASN A 717 28.75 -16.68 -14.61
C ASN A 717 29.46 -17.16 -15.89
N HIS A 718 30.66 -16.63 -16.16
CA HIS A 718 31.43 -16.84 -17.40
C HIS A 718 31.83 -18.30 -17.72
N ARG A 719 31.40 -19.30 -16.95
CA ARG A 719 31.66 -20.73 -17.16
C ARG A 719 30.40 -21.61 -17.21
N ILE A 720 29.21 -21.01 -17.33
CA ILE A 720 27.98 -21.73 -17.66
C ILE A 720 27.93 -21.94 -19.18
N ASN A 721 27.87 -23.20 -19.62
CA ASN A 721 27.71 -23.54 -21.03
C ASN A 721 26.24 -23.90 -21.33
N PRO A 722 25.52 -23.13 -22.18
CA PRO A 722 24.12 -23.43 -22.52
C PRO A 722 23.96 -24.65 -23.45
N HIS A 723 25.02 -25.12 -24.11
CA HIS A 723 24.97 -26.29 -24.99
C HIS A 723 26.20 -27.18 -24.83
N TYR A 724 26.00 -28.44 -24.42
CA TYR A 724 27.00 -29.48 -24.63
C TYR A 724 26.36 -30.85 -24.90
N SER A 725 26.17 -31.16 -26.19
CA SER A 725 26.11 -32.55 -26.65
C SER A 725 27.54 -33.09 -26.63
N GLY A 726 27.81 -34.09 -25.79
CA GLY A 726 29.17 -34.39 -25.35
C GLY A 726 30.14 -34.85 -26.44
N THR A 727 31.36 -34.33 -26.36
CA THR A 727 32.61 -35.06 -26.60
C THR A 727 33.68 -34.47 -25.70
N VAL A 728 34.59 -35.30 -25.17
CA VAL A 728 35.77 -34.80 -24.47
C VAL A 728 36.77 -34.33 -25.53
N GLU A 729 37.10 -33.04 -25.54
CA GLU A 729 38.36 -32.57 -26.10
C GLU A 729 39.31 -32.29 -24.93
N GLU A 730 40.47 -32.96 -24.96
CA GLU A 730 41.59 -32.65 -24.09
C GLU A 730 42.18 -31.29 -24.50
N ASP A 731 42.57 -30.48 -23.52
CA ASP A 731 43.24 -29.21 -23.73
C ASP A 731 44.72 -29.42 -24.12
N PRO A 732 45.15 -29.05 -25.34
CA PRO A 732 46.56 -29.04 -25.70
C PRO A 732 47.15 -27.64 -25.47
N THR A 733 47.84 -27.49 -24.33
CA THR A 733 48.66 -26.33 -23.88
C THR A 733 47.85 -25.12 -23.37
N ALA A 734 47.91 -24.71 -22.09
CA ALA A 734 49.08 -24.67 -21.19
C ALA A 734 48.70 -24.49 -19.70
#